data_AF-A0A368KY02-F1
#
_entry.id   AF-A0A368KY02-F1
#
_cell.length_a   1.000
_cell.length_b   1.000
_cell.length_c   1.000
_cell.angle_alpha   90.00
_cell.angle_beta   90.00
_cell.angle_gamma   90.00
#
_symmetry.space_group_name_H-M   'P 1'
#
loop_
_entity.id
_entity.type
_entity.pdbx_description
1 polymer ?
#
loop_
_entity_poly.entity_id
_entity_poly.type
_entity_poly.pdbx_seq_one_letter_code
_entity_poly.pdbx_strand_id
1 'polypeptide(L)'
;MVRWKPTFATLGITILIIQIASGCAMCRKGRWVDPKMVAPCPESNPKSQYPFGIWCNPCDVTSLETFSPDDQAVSLASWNAPAETASPIQRCAYEEAFLPGVTLQNVSSNAAAEEVIGRPIGRSSAMPNAVNQGGEQIETPQGSPAPQLEAPFLEPGPEFFQGDLLEGETLYLPSIREQPIPQTESADVQLRQAETYYAMAVDADKQLDESAMNMFLDAAIAAYRYLQLVPPQPKTTKATGRAWEVYHSSIARLIFIAERTGHIDKKVGIKLPVNGSYRIVEFEYINFQRTAEDFDCWHVVGDYQSRYLLTKHKTPGLGVPLVVERVRKPGDRWYPDRLPFAATAILRPECEVEAFDATTEAAIPDGTHVEQVVARLELYDPKQSGDVELNCHQVPLAKDTTAPYAFLLSNTRGESTLEALHPMDNVEDRGLFVMEPHRKGKIPVVFVHGLLSAPYTWAGIANEIDSNPDLAERYEIWAFHYPTGAPFMETAAIMREQLHDLIQEIDPSGFDRDLRNVVLVGHSMGGLLAKLQITDSGNTLWEHVAFQPVNTLDTDPKMSAYLRRMFYFTHSPSVGRVVFIGTPHQGSSYACGKLGHVSAALVHQDPSLIEAHKKLIENNPAAFRKEMRTRFPTSFDVVNPDSLLLEGIYRLPLPRGVSTHTILGNGWWTIHDGQSDGVVPVSSARLPGVQTEIMVNSKHTHLNRDAGTVCEVLRILRVHGTKPAFAG
;
A
#
# COMPACT_ATOMS: atom_id res chain seq x y z
N MET A 1 -16.10 41.11 -33.50
CA MET A 1 -15.05 40.36 -32.79
C MET A 1 -14.56 39.23 -33.68
N VAL A 2 -13.26 39.15 -33.97
CA VAL A 2 -12.70 38.02 -34.75
C VAL A 2 -12.48 36.85 -33.79
N ARG A 3 -13.22 35.75 -33.99
CA ARG A 3 -13.01 34.49 -33.25
C ARG A 3 -11.71 33.84 -33.74
N TRP A 4 -10.60 34.11 -33.05
CA TRP A 4 -9.36 33.37 -33.25
C TRP A 4 -9.57 31.91 -32.81
N LYS A 5 -9.58 30.98 -33.77
CA LYS A 5 -9.35 29.57 -33.45
C LYS A 5 -7.85 29.42 -33.15
N PRO A 6 -7.43 28.82 -32.02
CA PRO A 6 -6.03 28.51 -31.81
C PRO A 6 -5.57 27.53 -32.91
N THR A 7 -4.39 27.77 -33.48
CA THR A 7 -3.82 26.83 -34.45
C THR A 7 -3.23 25.64 -33.69
N PHE A 8 -3.19 24.46 -34.32
CA PHE A 8 -2.58 23.27 -33.72
C PHE A 8 -1.13 23.53 -33.25
N ALA A 9 -0.40 24.43 -33.92
CA ALA A 9 0.92 24.88 -33.48
C ALA A 9 0.90 25.63 -32.13
N THR A 10 -0.04 26.57 -31.91
CA THR A 10 -0.13 27.26 -30.60
C THR A 10 -0.62 26.31 -29.51
N LEU A 11 -1.45 25.32 -29.85
CA LEU A 11 -1.86 24.27 -28.94
C LEU A 11 -0.67 23.39 -28.52
N GLY A 12 0.10 22.88 -29.48
CA GLY A 12 1.28 22.04 -29.24
C GLY A 12 2.37 22.77 -28.43
N ILE A 13 2.64 24.04 -28.72
CA ILE A 13 3.58 24.87 -27.94
C ILE A 13 3.04 25.10 -26.52
N THR A 14 1.73 25.29 -26.35
CA THR A 14 1.12 25.44 -25.01
C THR A 14 1.28 24.17 -24.18
N ILE A 15 0.96 23.00 -24.75
CA ILE A 15 1.10 21.69 -24.10
C ILE A 15 2.58 21.43 -23.76
N LEU A 16 3.51 21.73 -24.67
CA LEU A 16 4.94 21.57 -24.45
C LEU A 16 5.45 22.49 -23.31
N ILE A 17 5.05 23.77 -23.30
CA ILE A 17 5.41 24.71 -22.23
C ILE A 17 4.81 24.27 -20.89
N ILE A 18 3.56 23.80 -20.85
CA ILE A 18 2.94 23.26 -19.64
C ILE A 18 3.73 22.03 -19.14
N GLN A 19 4.04 21.06 -20.01
CA GLN A 19 4.80 19.87 -19.61
C GLN A 19 6.23 20.20 -19.12
N ILE A 20 6.89 21.20 -19.72
CA ILE A 20 8.20 21.69 -19.29
C ILE A 20 8.11 22.45 -17.95
N ALA A 21 7.12 23.33 -17.78
CA ALA A 21 6.91 24.09 -16.53
C ALA A 21 6.47 23.19 -15.36
N SER A 22 5.68 22.15 -15.62
CA SER A 22 5.32 21.11 -14.66
C SER A 22 6.50 20.20 -14.29
N GLY A 23 7.56 20.13 -15.10
CA GLY A 23 8.77 19.35 -14.83
C GLY A 23 8.56 17.83 -14.72
N CYS A 24 7.42 17.30 -15.18
CA CYS A 24 6.93 15.96 -14.83
C CYS A 24 6.78 14.96 -15.99
N ALA A 25 6.71 15.40 -17.25
CA ALA A 25 6.23 14.51 -18.33
C ALA A 25 7.25 13.46 -18.84
N MET A 26 8.57 13.68 -18.71
CA MET A 26 9.58 12.81 -19.35
C MET A 26 10.65 12.21 -18.42
N CYS A 27 10.66 12.55 -17.13
CA CYS A 27 11.61 11.98 -16.16
C CYS A 27 10.90 11.00 -15.23
N ARG A 28 11.43 9.78 -15.07
CA ARG A 28 10.91 8.82 -14.08
C ARG A 28 10.88 9.47 -12.68
N LYS A 29 9.70 9.48 -12.04
CA LYS A 29 9.48 10.07 -10.70
C LYS A 29 10.28 9.34 -9.62
N GLY A 30 10.52 8.05 -9.81
CA GLY A 30 11.48 7.23 -9.06
C GLY A 30 12.06 6.09 -9.91
N ARG A 31 13.14 5.48 -9.43
CA ARG A 31 13.69 4.21 -9.90
C ARG A 31 13.48 3.17 -8.80
N TRP A 32 12.93 2.02 -9.18
CA TRP A 32 12.95 0.78 -8.41
C TRP A 32 13.85 -0.22 -9.14
N VAL A 33 14.56 -1.03 -8.37
CA VAL A 33 15.40 -2.13 -8.84
C VAL A 33 15.17 -3.29 -7.88
N ASP A 34 14.93 -4.48 -8.43
CA ASP A 34 14.75 -5.70 -7.64
C ASP A 34 15.98 -5.94 -6.74
N PRO A 35 15.79 -6.54 -5.55
CA PRO A 35 16.88 -6.76 -4.60
C PRO A 35 18.00 -7.60 -5.20
N LYS A 36 19.25 -7.20 -4.95
CA LYS A 36 20.41 -8.00 -5.29
C LYS A 36 20.61 -9.07 -4.22
N MET A 37 20.42 -10.32 -4.62
CA MET A 37 20.74 -11.48 -3.79
C MET A 37 22.24 -11.52 -3.47
N VAL A 38 22.60 -12.07 -2.31
CA VAL A 38 24.01 -12.24 -1.96
C VAL A 38 24.66 -13.29 -2.87
N ALA A 39 25.93 -13.10 -3.22
CA ALA A 39 26.67 -14.11 -3.98
C ALA A 39 26.79 -15.42 -3.17
N PRO A 40 26.62 -16.61 -3.78
CA PRO A 40 26.86 -17.88 -3.11
C PRO A 40 28.35 -18.07 -2.81
N CYS A 41 28.69 -18.80 -1.76
CA CYS A 41 30.08 -19.13 -1.47
C CYS A 41 30.65 -20.03 -2.58
N PRO A 42 31.77 -19.65 -3.25
CA PRO A 42 32.33 -20.45 -4.35
C PRO A 42 32.75 -21.86 -3.94
N GLU A 43 33.14 -22.05 -2.68
CA GLU A 43 33.60 -23.32 -2.11
C GLU A 43 32.43 -24.26 -1.76
N SER A 44 31.21 -23.73 -1.61
CA SER A 44 30.02 -24.48 -1.20
C SER A 44 29.16 -24.99 -2.37
N ASN A 45 29.52 -24.67 -3.61
CA ASN A 45 28.81 -25.16 -4.79
C ASN A 45 29.27 -26.61 -5.11
N PRO A 46 28.38 -27.62 -5.14
CA PRO A 46 28.75 -28.99 -5.48
C PRO A 46 29.49 -29.12 -6.82
N LYS A 47 29.20 -28.24 -7.79
CA LYS A 47 29.82 -28.22 -9.12
C LYS A 47 31.24 -27.64 -9.13
N SER A 48 31.63 -26.82 -8.16
CA SER A 48 33.01 -26.30 -8.05
C SER A 48 33.95 -27.28 -7.35
N GLN A 49 33.42 -28.12 -6.46
CA GLN A 49 34.19 -29.19 -5.79
C GLN A 49 34.52 -30.35 -6.75
N TYR A 50 33.71 -30.58 -7.78
CA TYR A 50 33.91 -31.65 -8.78
C TYR A 50 33.74 -31.14 -10.23
N PRO A 51 34.69 -30.35 -10.78
CA PRO A 51 34.57 -29.78 -12.14
C PRO A 51 34.59 -30.82 -13.29
N PHE A 52 34.86 -32.09 -12.97
CA PHE A 52 34.84 -33.22 -13.92
C PHE A 52 34.02 -34.42 -13.41
N GLY A 53 33.20 -34.23 -12.37
CA GLY A 53 32.36 -35.29 -11.80
C GLY A 53 31.06 -35.47 -12.58
N ILE A 54 30.76 -36.71 -12.98
CA ILE A 54 29.46 -37.07 -13.56
C ILE A 54 28.40 -36.97 -12.46
N TRP A 55 27.47 -36.04 -12.61
CA TRP A 55 26.28 -35.95 -11.76
C TRP A 55 25.24 -36.95 -12.29
N CYS A 56 25.20 -38.15 -11.71
CA CYS A 56 24.10 -39.07 -11.98
C CYS A 56 22.84 -38.52 -11.30
N ASN A 57 21.82 -38.17 -12.09
CA ASN A 57 20.49 -37.93 -11.55
C ASN A 57 20.00 -39.20 -10.82
N PRO A 58 19.43 -39.10 -9.60
CA PRO A 58 18.88 -40.27 -8.91
C PRO A 58 17.72 -40.97 -9.65
N CYS A 59 17.19 -40.35 -10.71
CA CYS A 59 16.05 -40.87 -11.48
C CYS A 59 16.44 -41.83 -12.63
N ASP A 60 17.74 -42.02 -12.93
CA ASP A 60 18.21 -42.94 -13.98
C ASP A 60 18.81 -44.23 -13.38
N VAL A 61 17.94 -45.07 -12.82
CA VAL A 61 18.24 -46.49 -12.58
C VAL A 61 17.38 -47.33 -13.52
N THR A 62 17.71 -47.27 -14.81
CA THR A 62 17.14 -48.21 -15.78
C THR A 62 17.81 -49.58 -15.66
N SER A 63 16.96 -50.61 -15.61
CA SER A 63 17.24 -52.04 -15.50
C SER A 63 18.48 -52.53 -16.24
N LEU A 64 19.26 -53.39 -15.55
CA LEU A 64 20.36 -54.17 -16.13
C LEU A 64 19.92 -55.06 -17.31
N GLU A 65 20.63 -54.89 -18.42
CA GLU A 65 20.98 -55.84 -19.48
C GLU A 65 19.92 -56.78 -20.10
N THR A 66 19.76 -56.66 -21.42
CA THR A 66 20.09 -57.80 -22.32
C THR A 66 20.55 -57.32 -23.69
N PHE A 67 21.63 -57.90 -24.22
CA PHE A 67 22.18 -57.61 -25.54
C PHE A 67 21.37 -58.26 -26.67
N SER A 68 21.24 -57.56 -27.80
CA SER A 68 21.19 -58.19 -29.13
C SER A 68 21.76 -57.23 -30.19
N PRO A 69 22.67 -57.67 -31.06
CA PRO A 69 23.09 -56.89 -32.23
C PRO A 69 22.12 -57.11 -33.39
N ASP A 70 21.73 -56.04 -34.10
CA ASP A 70 22.03 -55.88 -35.53
C ASP A 70 21.37 -54.63 -36.15
N ASP A 71 22.13 -54.03 -37.06
CA ASP A 71 21.75 -53.27 -38.27
C ASP A 71 21.12 -51.86 -38.29
N GLN A 72 21.91 -50.99 -38.94
CA GLN A 72 21.58 -49.96 -39.94
C GLN A 72 21.21 -48.51 -39.53
N ALA A 73 22.01 -47.62 -40.12
CA ALA A 73 22.08 -46.18 -39.94
C ALA A 73 20.94 -45.37 -40.61
N VAL A 74 20.84 -44.07 -40.30
CA VAL A 74 21.15 -42.96 -41.24
C VAL A 74 20.98 -41.55 -40.62
N SER A 75 21.95 -40.68 -40.97
CA SER A 75 22.06 -39.21 -40.97
C SER A 75 20.99 -38.26 -40.37
N LEU A 76 21.53 -37.20 -39.74
CA LEU A 76 20.97 -35.86 -39.53
C LEU A 76 20.35 -35.22 -40.80
N ALA A 77 19.37 -34.34 -40.61
CA ALA A 77 19.05 -33.22 -41.51
C ALA A 77 18.47 -32.01 -40.73
N SER A 78 18.64 -30.81 -41.27
CA SER A 78 18.49 -29.52 -40.57
C SER A 78 17.16 -28.79 -40.83
N TRP A 79 16.91 -27.81 -39.94
CA TRP A 79 15.96 -26.69 -40.06
C TRP A 79 15.74 -26.10 -41.48
N ASN A 80 14.53 -25.57 -41.70
CA ASN A 80 14.27 -24.36 -42.50
C ASN A 80 12.92 -23.73 -42.12
N ALA A 81 12.90 -22.42 -41.82
CA ALA A 81 11.70 -21.57 -41.86
C ALA A 81 11.54 -20.96 -43.28
N PRO A 82 10.40 -20.34 -43.65
CA PRO A 82 10.37 -18.87 -43.58
C PRO A 82 8.99 -18.14 -43.52
N ALA A 83 9.09 -16.83 -43.25
CA ALA A 83 8.32 -15.69 -43.82
C ALA A 83 6.94 -15.26 -43.28
N GLU A 84 6.85 -13.94 -43.01
CA GLU A 84 5.67 -13.14 -42.70
C GLU A 84 4.86 -12.75 -43.96
N THR A 85 3.57 -12.45 -43.82
CA THR A 85 2.84 -11.49 -44.70
C THR A 85 1.73 -10.76 -43.92
N ALA A 86 1.31 -9.59 -44.41
CA ALA A 86 0.48 -8.60 -43.69
C ALA A 86 -1.06 -8.73 -43.90
N SER A 87 -1.80 -7.94 -43.13
CA SER A 87 -3.28 -7.90 -43.02
C SER A 87 -4.04 -7.46 -44.28
N PRO A 88 -5.39 -7.63 -44.32
CA PRO A 88 -6.25 -6.46 -44.08
C PRO A 88 -7.61 -6.72 -43.36
N ILE A 89 -8.35 -5.63 -43.10
CA ILE A 89 -9.64 -5.57 -42.38
C ILE A 89 -10.85 -5.79 -43.32
N GLN A 90 -11.83 -6.63 -42.95
CA GLN A 90 -13.27 -6.31 -43.18
C GLN A 90 -14.27 -7.12 -42.31
N ARG A 91 -15.53 -6.66 -42.28
CA ARG A 91 -16.65 -7.03 -41.39
C ARG A 91 -17.65 -8.00 -42.05
N CYS A 92 -18.41 -8.77 -41.25
CA CYS A 92 -19.89 -8.70 -41.11
C CYS A 92 -20.61 -10.01 -40.73
N ALA A 93 -21.62 -9.90 -39.84
CA ALA A 93 -22.84 -10.75 -39.71
C ALA A 93 -22.67 -12.24 -39.25
N TYR A 94 -23.65 -12.91 -38.62
CA TYR A 94 -25.10 -12.67 -38.56
C TYR A 94 -25.79 -13.25 -37.29
N GLU A 95 -26.91 -12.64 -36.90
CA GLU A 95 -28.12 -13.05 -36.10
C GLU A 95 -28.43 -14.55 -35.84
N GLU A 96 -29.38 -14.97 -34.96
CA GLU A 96 -30.04 -14.48 -33.72
C GLU A 96 -31.13 -15.53 -33.31
N ALA A 97 -31.56 -15.62 -32.05
CA ALA A 97 -32.83 -16.28 -31.65
C ALA A 97 -33.32 -15.85 -30.25
N PHE A 98 -34.61 -15.49 -30.12
CA PHE A 98 -35.21 -14.82 -28.95
C PHE A 98 -36.11 -15.72 -28.05
N LEU A 99 -36.09 -15.44 -26.73
CA LEU A 99 -37.21 -15.43 -25.74
C LEU A 99 -37.91 -16.75 -25.29
N PRO A 100 -38.68 -16.76 -24.17
CA PRO A 100 -38.89 -15.77 -23.06
C PRO A 100 -38.49 -16.35 -21.66
N GLY A 101 -38.66 -15.70 -20.49
CA GLY A 101 -39.10 -14.34 -20.13
C GLY A 101 -40.24 -14.29 -19.07
N VAL A 102 -40.00 -13.85 -17.82
CA VAL A 102 -41.02 -13.66 -16.76
C VAL A 102 -40.80 -12.36 -15.93
N THR A 103 -41.91 -11.67 -15.68
CA THR A 103 -42.10 -10.44 -14.88
C THR A 103 -41.68 -10.50 -13.40
N LEU A 104 -41.15 -9.39 -12.88
CA LEU A 104 -41.26 -9.01 -11.47
C LEU A 104 -42.22 -7.81 -11.32
N GLN A 105 -43.24 -7.96 -10.48
CA GLN A 105 -44.23 -6.91 -10.19
C GLN A 105 -43.79 -6.02 -9.02
N ASN A 106 -44.06 -4.72 -9.13
CA ASN A 106 -44.14 -3.82 -7.99
C ASN A 106 -45.49 -3.98 -7.27
N VAL A 107 -45.49 -4.01 -5.94
CA VAL A 107 -46.65 -3.64 -5.12
C VAL A 107 -46.18 -2.76 -3.96
N SER A 108 -46.75 -1.57 -3.83
CA SER A 108 -46.69 -0.77 -2.62
C SER A 108 -47.99 -0.90 -1.83
N SER A 109 -47.94 -0.75 -0.51
CA SER A 109 -49.09 -0.31 0.26
C SER A 109 -48.66 0.41 1.55
N ASN A 110 -49.38 1.48 1.87
CA ASN A 110 -49.27 2.23 3.13
C ASN A 110 -50.25 1.63 4.17
N ALA A 111 -49.96 1.76 5.47
CA ALA A 111 -50.83 2.46 6.45
C ALA A 111 -50.49 2.19 7.94
N ALA A 112 -50.24 3.30 8.66
CA ALA A 112 -50.64 3.68 10.03
C ALA A 112 -51.00 2.68 11.17
N ALA A 113 -50.39 2.95 12.35
CA ALA A 113 -50.90 2.89 13.74
C ALA A 113 -51.27 1.50 14.35
N GLU A 114 -51.27 1.24 15.67
CA GLU A 114 -51.21 2.07 16.92
C GLU A 114 -50.21 1.54 17.98
N GLU A 115 -50.14 2.21 19.15
CA GLU A 115 -49.25 1.97 20.30
C GLU A 115 -49.55 0.70 21.13
N VAL A 116 -48.60 0.28 22.00
CA VAL A 116 -48.82 0.18 23.48
C VAL A 116 -47.49 -0.03 24.25
N ILE A 117 -47.12 1.00 25.03
CA ILE A 117 -46.52 1.04 26.39
C ILE A 117 -45.55 -0.07 26.86
N GLY A 118 -44.32 0.34 27.23
CA GLY A 118 -43.43 -0.38 28.15
C GLY A 118 -42.04 0.28 28.34
N ARG A 119 -41.78 0.93 29.49
CA ARG A 119 -40.55 1.73 29.77
C ARG A 119 -40.02 1.47 31.22
N PRO A 120 -38.87 2.01 31.69
CA PRO A 120 -37.67 1.18 31.93
C PRO A 120 -37.02 1.31 33.33
N ILE A 121 -36.10 0.39 33.67
CA ILE A 121 -35.13 0.49 34.80
C ILE A 121 -33.87 -0.33 34.41
N GLY A 122 -32.60 0.00 34.66
CA GLY A 122 -31.99 1.23 35.20
C GLY A 122 -30.90 0.98 36.26
N ARG A 123 -29.62 1.32 35.96
CA ARG A 123 -28.46 1.48 36.91
C ARG A 123 -27.95 0.19 37.61
N SER A 124 -26.80 0.15 38.31
CA SER A 124 -25.48 0.82 38.23
C SER A 124 -24.53 0.25 39.32
N SER A 125 -23.25 0.05 39.00
CA SER A 125 -22.03 0.19 39.86
C SER A 125 -21.85 -0.50 41.24
N ALA A 126 -20.60 -0.96 41.46
CA ALA A 126 -19.76 -0.88 42.67
C ALA A 126 -19.45 -2.16 43.50
N MET A 127 -18.15 -2.34 43.82
CA MET A 127 -17.61 -3.28 44.82
C MET A 127 -17.74 -2.70 46.26
N PRO A 128 -17.55 -3.49 47.33
CA PRO A 128 -16.23 -3.49 47.99
C PRO A 128 -15.77 -4.81 48.65
N ASN A 129 -14.52 -4.82 49.15
CA ASN A 129 -13.82 -5.91 49.84
C ASN A 129 -14.41 -6.33 51.20
N ALA A 130 -14.17 -7.59 51.61
CA ALA A 130 -13.92 -7.94 53.02
C ALA A 130 -13.10 -9.26 53.14
N VAL A 131 -12.14 -9.27 54.08
CA VAL A 131 -11.36 -10.45 54.50
C VAL A 131 -11.84 -10.88 55.89
N ASN A 132 -11.91 -12.19 56.18
CA ASN A 132 -11.78 -12.67 57.56
C ASN A 132 -11.19 -14.10 57.63
N GLN A 133 -10.60 -14.44 58.77
CA GLN A 133 -9.77 -15.65 58.98
C GLN A 133 -10.49 -16.73 59.83
N GLY A 134 -10.13 -18.02 59.66
CA GLY A 134 -10.19 -19.02 60.74
C GLY A 134 -10.61 -20.47 60.37
N GLY A 135 -9.66 -21.42 60.49
CA GLY A 135 -9.83 -22.89 60.70
C GLY A 135 -10.46 -23.70 59.55
N GLU A 136 -9.97 -24.85 59.09
CA GLU A 136 -9.19 -25.94 59.70
C GLU A 136 -8.33 -26.68 58.64
N GLN A 137 -7.40 -27.55 59.08
CA GLN A 137 -6.61 -28.43 58.20
C GLN A 137 -7.37 -29.73 57.89
N ILE A 138 -7.27 -30.23 56.65
CA ILE A 138 -7.60 -31.62 56.30
C ILE A 138 -6.48 -32.20 55.42
N GLU A 139 -6.09 -33.44 55.71
CA GLU A 139 -4.87 -34.10 55.24
C GLU A 139 -5.00 -34.81 53.88
N THR A 140 -3.86 -35.01 53.21
CA THR A 140 -3.73 -35.76 51.95
C THR A 140 -3.50 -37.27 52.22
N PRO A 141 -4.25 -38.21 51.60
CA PRO A 141 -3.96 -39.65 51.71
C PRO A 141 -2.98 -40.17 50.66
N GLN A 142 -2.15 -41.16 51.02
CA GLN A 142 -1.33 -41.96 50.11
C GLN A 142 -1.81 -43.44 50.03
N GLY A 143 -1.69 -44.05 48.86
CA GLY A 143 -1.03 -45.37 48.72
C GLY A 143 -1.83 -46.69 48.65
N SER A 144 -1.76 -47.34 47.47
CA SER A 144 -1.68 -48.81 47.24
C SER A 144 -2.94 -49.70 47.38
N PRO A 145 -2.97 -50.92 46.80
CA PRO A 145 -2.43 -51.38 45.51
C PRO A 145 -3.44 -52.21 44.66
N ALA A 146 -3.06 -52.68 43.46
CA ALA A 146 -3.87 -53.58 42.60
C ALA A 146 -3.05 -54.79 42.08
N PRO A 147 -3.69 -55.94 41.72
CA PRO A 147 -3.01 -57.25 41.68
C PRO A 147 -2.50 -57.73 40.31
N GLN A 148 -1.65 -58.77 40.35
CA GLN A 148 -1.05 -59.49 39.20
C GLN A 148 -1.96 -60.60 38.65
N LEU A 149 -1.78 -60.98 37.37
CA LEU A 149 -2.16 -62.30 36.84
C LEU A 149 -1.27 -62.70 35.63
N GLU A 150 -1.08 -64.00 35.42
CA GLU A 150 -0.27 -64.64 34.36
C GLU A 150 -1.19 -65.31 33.30
N ALA A 151 -0.80 -65.91 32.16
CA ALA A 151 0.48 -66.29 31.50
C ALA A 151 0.19 -66.42 29.96
N PRO A 152 0.91 -67.18 29.09
CA PRO A 152 2.30 -67.68 29.07
C PRO A 152 3.05 -67.42 27.71
N PHE A 153 4.32 -67.84 27.61
CA PHE A 153 5.10 -67.95 26.36
C PHE A 153 4.88 -69.31 25.64
N LEU A 154 5.15 -69.35 24.33
CA LEU A 154 5.25 -70.58 23.52
C LEU A 154 6.34 -70.43 22.42
N GLU A 155 7.17 -71.46 22.25
CA GLU A 155 8.32 -71.50 21.32
C GLU A 155 7.93 -71.82 19.86
N PRO A 156 8.90 -71.70 18.93
CA PRO A 156 9.17 -72.81 18.02
C PRO A 156 10.65 -73.26 18.00
N GLY A 157 10.86 -74.55 17.74
CA GLY A 157 12.16 -75.26 17.82
C GLY A 157 13.03 -75.25 16.54
N PRO A 158 14.08 -76.11 16.48
CA PRO A 158 15.30 -75.89 15.68
C PRO A 158 15.46 -76.81 14.44
N GLU A 159 16.70 -76.87 13.90
CA GLU A 159 17.25 -77.63 12.74
C GLU A 159 17.27 -76.83 11.42
N PHE A 160 18.37 -76.67 10.65
CA PHE A 160 19.76 -77.19 10.64
C PHE A 160 20.73 -76.06 10.13
N PHE A 161 22.08 -76.12 10.06
CA PHE A 161 23.08 -77.20 10.17
C PHE A 161 24.47 -76.71 10.68
N GLN A 162 25.54 -77.46 10.36
CA GLN A 162 27.00 -77.27 10.54
C GLN A 162 27.54 -75.89 10.10
N GLY A 163 28.64 -75.30 10.61
CA GLY A 163 29.83 -75.74 11.37
C GLY A 163 30.98 -74.77 10.95
N ASP A 164 32.01 -74.40 11.72
CA ASP A 164 32.68 -74.97 12.89
C ASP A 164 32.94 -73.93 14.01
N LEU A 165 33.29 -74.42 15.20
CA LEU A 165 33.73 -73.62 16.35
C LEU A 165 35.22 -73.25 16.27
N LEU A 166 35.54 -72.01 16.68
CA LEU A 166 36.67 -71.77 17.58
C LEU A 166 36.24 -70.81 18.70
N GLU A 167 36.23 -71.31 19.93
CA GLU A 167 36.11 -70.49 21.14
C GLU A 167 37.42 -69.72 21.38
N GLY A 168 37.35 -68.44 21.78
CA GLY A 168 38.54 -67.80 22.36
C GLY A 168 38.64 -66.27 22.31
N GLU A 169 38.03 -65.58 21.35
CA GLU A 169 38.20 -64.12 21.18
C GLU A 169 36.91 -63.33 21.41
N THR A 170 36.79 -62.73 22.59
CA THR A 170 35.79 -61.69 22.86
C THR A 170 36.23 -60.39 22.20
N LEU A 171 35.79 -60.15 20.96
CA LEU A 171 35.88 -58.84 20.32
C LEU A 171 35.05 -57.82 21.12
N TYR A 172 35.75 -57.01 21.93
CA TYR A 172 35.20 -55.80 22.49
C TYR A 172 34.84 -54.84 21.35
N LEU A 173 33.56 -54.79 20.95
CA LEU A 173 33.02 -53.54 20.42
C LEU A 173 32.86 -52.57 21.59
N PRO A 174 33.59 -51.45 21.66
CA PRO A 174 33.25 -50.40 22.59
C PRO A 174 31.85 -49.89 22.22
N SER A 175 30.99 -49.72 23.21
CA SER A 175 29.70 -49.06 23.00
C SER A 175 29.95 -47.67 22.41
N ILE A 176 29.36 -47.39 21.25
CA ILE A 176 29.36 -46.05 20.68
C ILE A 176 28.52 -45.20 21.62
N ARG A 177 29.18 -44.54 22.58
CA ARG A 177 28.62 -43.35 23.22
C ARG A 177 28.56 -42.29 22.14
N GLU A 178 27.34 -41.99 21.69
CA GLU A 178 27.05 -40.71 21.06
C GLU A 178 27.50 -39.62 22.03
N GLN A 179 28.64 -39.00 21.73
CA GLN A 179 29.07 -37.81 22.44
C GLN A 179 28.22 -36.66 21.88
N PRO A 180 27.54 -35.87 22.73
CA PRO A 180 26.79 -34.73 22.25
C PRO A 180 27.74 -33.78 21.52
N ILE A 181 27.46 -33.54 20.24
CA ILE A 181 28.27 -32.66 19.38
C ILE A 181 28.38 -31.29 20.08
N PRO A 182 29.59 -30.74 20.28
CA PRO A 182 29.77 -29.41 20.84
C PRO A 182 28.88 -28.38 20.12
N GLN A 183 28.21 -27.49 20.86
CA GLN A 183 27.29 -26.51 20.27
C GLN A 183 27.93 -25.67 19.15
N THR A 184 29.24 -25.44 19.21
CA THR A 184 30.04 -24.79 18.16
C THR A 184 30.18 -25.63 16.90
N GLU A 185 30.43 -26.94 17.02
CA GLU A 185 30.50 -27.85 15.86
C GLU A 185 29.12 -28.03 15.20
N SER A 186 28.06 -28.08 16.02
CA SER A 186 26.67 -28.10 15.54
C SER A 186 26.32 -26.84 14.73
N ALA A 187 26.71 -25.65 15.21
CA ALA A 187 26.54 -24.41 14.48
C ALA A 187 27.32 -24.40 13.15
N ASP A 188 28.59 -24.77 13.14
CA ASP A 188 29.39 -24.79 11.90
C ASP A 188 28.88 -25.81 10.86
N VAL A 189 28.13 -26.84 11.27
CA VAL A 189 27.37 -27.71 10.34
C VAL A 189 26.17 -26.97 9.75
N GLN A 190 25.34 -26.31 10.56
CA GLN A 190 24.18 -25.55 10.09
C GLN A 190 24.55 -24.45 9.08
N LEU A 191 25.64 -23.70 9.33
CA LEU A 191 26.12 -22.67 8.38
C LEU A 191 26.58 -23.27 7.05
N ARG A 192 27.32 -24.39 7.07
CA ARG A 192 27.74 -25.07 5.83
C ARG A 192 26.55 -25.63 5.06
N GLN A 193 25.56 -26.21 5.75
CA GLN A 193 24.32 -26.68 5.13
C GLN A 193 23.54 -25.53 4.48
N ALA A 194 23.43 -24.38 5.15
CA ALA A 194 22.80 -23.18 4.61
C ALA A 194 23.49 -22.67 3.33
N GLU A 195 24.83 -22.61 3.31
CA GLU A 195 25.59 -22.22 2.10
C GLU A 195 25.39 -23.21 0.94
N THR A 196 25.39 -24.52 1.21
CA THR A 196 25.22 -25.54 0.18
C THR A 196 23.84 -25.46 -0.45
N TYR A 197 22.76 -25.43 0.35
CA TYR A 197 21.41 -25.24 -0.18
C TYR A 197 21.26 -23.91 -0.91
N TYR A 198 21.85 -22.82 -0.39
CA TYR A 198 21.81 -21.52 -1.05
C TYR A 198 22.55 -21.51 -2.40
N ALA A 199 23.72 -22.15 -2.48
CA ALA A 199 24.48 -22.28 -3.72
C ALA A 199 23.73 -23.14 -4.76
N MET A 200 23.08 -24.21 -4.32
CA MET A 200 22.20 -25.03 -5.16
C MET A 200 20.99 -24.23 -5.64
N ALA A 201 20.31 -23.49 -4.75
CA ALA A 201 19.16 -22.64 -5.08
C ALA A 201 19.50 -21.57 -6.13
N VAL A 202 20.66 -20.90 -5.98
CA VAL A 202 21.13 -19.88 -6.94
C VAL A 202 21.53 -20.49 -8.29
N ASP A 203 22.02 -21.73 -8.33
CA ASP A 203 22.27 -22.44 -9.59
C ASP A 203 20.99 -23.02 -10.22
N ALA A 204 20.00 -23.39 -9.42
CA ALA A 204 18.68 -23.84 -9.88
C ALA A 204 17.83 -22.67 -10.42
N ASP A 205 17.92 -21.48 -9.82
CA ASP A 205 17.20 -20.24 -10.17
C ASP A 205 17.65 -19.62 -11.52
N LYS A 206 17.55 -20.41 -12.58
CA LYS A 206 17.74 -20.00 -13.97
C LYS A 206 16.36 -19.79 -14.58
N GLN A 207 15.98 -18.52 -14.77
CA GLN A 207 14.70 -18.11 -15.37
C GLN A 207 13.45 -18.40 -14.52
N LEU A 208 13.53 -18.25 -13.17
CA LEU A 208 12.42 -18.47 -12.23
C LEU A 208 11.98 -19.95 -12.11
N ASP A 209 12.95 -20.85 -12.00
CA ASP A 209 12.69 -22.26 -11.75
C ASP A 209 12.06 -22.47 -10.35
N GLU A 210 10.88 -23.10 -10.32
CA GLU A 210 10.14 -23.39 -9.10
C GLU A 210 10.87 -24.37 -8.16
N SER A 211 11.72 -25.24 -8.70
CA SER A 211 12.52 -26.20 -7.90
C SER A 211 13.49 -25.49 -6.95
N ALA A 212 13.90 -24.26 -7.27
CA ALA A 212 14.76 -23.45 -6.41
C ALA A 212 14.06 -23.01 -5.11
N MET A 213 12.72 -22.97 -5.05
CA MET A 213 11.98 -22.52 -3.86
C MET A 213 12.28 -23.38 -2.63
N ASN A 214 12.26 -24.71 -2.77
CA ASN A 214 12.56 -25.63 -1.67
C ASN A 214 14.00 -25.45 -1.18
N MET A 215 14.95 -25.27 -2.10
CA MET A 215 16.35 -25.04 -1.76
C MET A 215 16.57 -23.70 -1.02
N PHE A 216 15.86 -22.63 -1.40
CA PHE A 216 15.87 -21.37 -0.64
C PHE A 216 15.20 -21.53 0.74
N LEU A 217 14.10 -22.29 0.85
CA LEU A 217 13.47 -22.57 2.13
C LEU A 217 14.43 -23.32 3.09
N ASP A 218 15.08 -24.37 2.63
CA ASP A 218 16.01 -25.16 3.44
C ASP A 218 17.29 -24.37 3.80
N ALA A 219 17.77 -23.51 2.90
CA ALA A 219 18.84 -22.54 3.19
C ALA A 219 18.43 -21.55 4.30
N ALA A 220 17.19 -21.03 4.26
CA ALA A 220 16.67 -20.14 5.29
C ALA A 220 16.51 -20.85 6.65
N ILE A 221 16.01 -22.10 6.66
CA ILE A 221 15.85 -22.89 7.88
C ILE A 221 17.21 -23.18 8.55
N ALA A 222 18.20 -23.64 7.78
CA ALA A 222 19.53 -23.91 8.29
C ALA A 222 20.24 -22.63 8.79
N ALA A 223 20.10 -21.52 8.06
CA ALA A 223 20.65 -20.23 8.49
C ALA A 223 19.97 -19.71 9.78
N TYR A 224 18.66 -19.90 9.94
CA TYR A 224 17.95 -19.53 11.17
C TYR A 224 18.39 -20.38 12.37
N ARG A 225 18.58 -21.70 12.18
CA ARG A 225 19.11 -22.59 13.21
C ARG A 225 20.50 -22.15 13.69
N TYR A 226 21.38 -21.75 12.78
CA TYR A 226 22.66 -21.13 13.15
C TYR A 226 22.48 -19.87 14.00
N LEU A 227 21.56 -18.97 13.61
CA LEU A 227 21.28 -17.71 14.33
C LEU A 227 20.66 -17.93 15.73
N GLN A 228 20.07 -19.11 15.99
CA GLN A 228 19.60 -19.51 17.32
C GLN A 228 20.72 -20.10 18.19
N LEU A 229 21.68 -20.82 17.60
CA LEU A 229 22.80 -21.45 18.32
C LEU A 229 23.89 -20.44 18.74
N VAL A 230 24.09 -19.39 17.93
CA VAL A 230 25.11 -18.35 18.20
C VAL A 230 24.45 -17.15 18.89
N PRO A 231 24.99 -16.62 20.00
CA PRO A 231 24.40 -15.47 20.68
C PRO A 231 24.34 -14.25 19.74
N PRO A 232 23.20 -13.52 19.70
CA PRO A 232 23.03 -12.39 18.79
C PRO A 232 24.03 -11.28 19.14
N GLN A 233 24.84 -10.90 18.16
CA GLN A 233 25.87 -9.87 18.35
C GLN A 233 25.35 -8.49 17.90
N PRO A 234 25.69 -7.39 18.63
CA PRO A 234 25.19 -6.05 18.34
C PRO A 234 25.72 -5.44 17.02
N LYS A 235 26.62 -6.16 16.32
CA LYS A 235 27.05 -5.89 14.94
C LYS A 235 27.24 -7.22 14.22
N THR A 236 26.90 -7.26 12.93
CA THR A 236 27.18 -8.41 12.07
C THR A 236 28.70 -8.68 12.01
N THR A 237 29.11 -9.87 12.45
CA THR A 237 30.52 -10.32 12.37
C THR A 237 30.76 -11.04 11.04
N LYS A 238 32.00 -11.44 10.75
CA LYS A 238 32.27 -12.30 9.58
C LYS A 238 31.55 -13.66 9.62
N ALA A 239 31.30 -14.21 10.82
CA ALA A 239 30.62 -15.50 10.99
C ALA A 239 29.09 -15.33 11.00
N THR A 240 28.56 -14.52 11.93
CA THR A 240 27.11 -14.27 12.04
C THR A 240 26.55 -13.49 10.85
N GLY A 241 27.32 -12.56 10.28
CA GLY A 241 26.91 -11.77 9.13
C GLY A 241 26.67 -12.61 7.88
N ARG A 242 27.34 -13.75 7.72
CA ARG A 242 27.15 -14.60 6.55
C ARG A 242 25.86 -15.43 6.63
N ALA A 243 25.60 -16.07 7.78
CA ALA A 243 24.30 -16.71 8.03
C ALA A 243 23.14 -15.71 7.88
N TRP A 244 23.34 -14.49 8.36
CA TRP A 244 22.39 -13.38 8.21
C TRP A 244 22.14 -13.02 6.74
N GLU A 245 23.18 -12.84 5.93
CA GLU A 245 23.05 -12.60 4.48
C GLU A 245 22.28 -13.72 3.78
N VAL A 246 22.62 -14.98 4.04
CA VAL A 246 21.95 -16.15 3.43
C VAL A 246 20.49 -16.23 3.85
N TYR A 247 20.18 -16.05 5.13
CA TYR A 247 18.80 -16.07 5.65
C TYR A 247 17.91 -15.03 4.94
N HIS A 248 18.34 -13.77 4.90
CA HIS A 248 17.58 -12.69 4.27
C HIS A 248 17.47 -12.86 2.76
N SER A 249 18.56 -13.25 2.09
CA SER A 249 18.59 -13.48 0.65
C SER A 249 17.69 -14.65 0.23
N SER A 250 17.65 -15.71 1.04
CA SER A 250 16.81 -16.88 0.79
C SER A 250 15.31 -16.57 0.92
N ILE A 251 14.90 -15.90 2.00
CA ILE A 251 13.50 -15.48 2.19
C ILE A 251 13.08 -14.51 1.07
N ALA A 252 13.94 -13.53 0.75
CA ALA A 252 13.72 -12.60 -0.33
C ALA A 252 13.49 -13.32 -1.67
N ARG A 253 14.32 -14.30 -2.00
CA ARG A 253 14.19 -15.01 -3.27
C ARG A 253 13.03 -15.99 -3.32
N LEU A 254 12.75 -16.68 -2.22
CA LEU A 254 11.58 -17.56 -2.06
C LEU A 254 10.27 -16.79 -2.32
N ILE A 255 10.06 -15.66 -1.64
CA ILE A 255 8.87 -14.83 -1.82
C ILE A 255 8.78 -14.29 -3.26
N PHE A 256 9.91 -13.87 -3.85
CA PHE A 256 9.94 -13.37 -5.22
C PHE A 256 9.56 -14.44 -6.26
N ILE A 257 10.05 -15.68 -6.11
CA ILE A 257 9.70 -16.77 -7.03
C ILE A 257 8.22 -17.13 -6.84
N ALA A 258 7.78 -17.36 -5.59
CA ALA A 258 6.40 -17.76 -5.29
C ALA A 258 5.35 -16.76 -5.82
N GLU A 259 5.60 -15.45 -5.69
CA GLU A 259 4.74 -14.41 -6.27
C GLU A 259 4.70 -14.48 -7.81
N ARG A 260 5.84 -14.75 -8.45
CA ARG A 260 5.96 -14.77 -9.92
C ARG A 260 5.34 -16.00 -10.56
N THR A 261 5.26 -17.11 -9.83
CA THR A 261 4.74 -18.40 -10.30
C THR A 261 3.33 -18.70 -9.77
N GLY A 262 2.80 -17.90 -8.83
CA GLY A 262 1.42 -18.01 -8.33
C GLY A 262 1.26 -18.98 -7.15
N HIS A 263 2.33 -19.27 -6.42
CA HIS A 263 2.36 -20.19 -5.28
C HIS A 263 2.05 -19.56 -3.92
N ILE A 264 1.58 -18.30 -3.90
CA ILE A 264 1.13 -17.60 -2.69
C ILE A 264 -0.39 -17.69 -2.55
N ASP A 265 -0.86 -18.41 -1.53
CA ASP A 265 -2.23 -18.30 -1.03
C ASP A 265 -2.22 -17.40 0.21
N LYS A 266 -2.74 -16.18 0.09
CA LYS A 266 -2.75 -15.19 1.17
C LYS A 266 -3.50 -15.63 2.45
N LYS A 267 -4.30 -16.70 2.43
CA LYS A 267 -4.96 -17.26 3.63
C LYS A 267 -4.23 -18.42 4.27
N VAL A 268 -3.31 -19.05 3.54
CA VAL A 268 -2.58 -20.25 3.99
C VAL A 268 -1.10 -19.93 4.08
N GLY A 269 -0.48 -19.55 2.96
CA GLY A 269 0.92 -19.17 2.87
C GLY A 269 1.54 -19.54 1.52
N ILE A 270 2.83 -19.83 1.50
CA ILE A 270 3.53 -20.30 0.29
C ILE A 270 3.36 -21.82 0.20
N LYS A 271 2.86 -22.31 -0.94
CA LYS A 271 2.80 -23.75 -1.26
C LYS A 271 3.96 -24.13 -2.17
N LEU A 272 4.91 -24.92 -1.64
CA LEU A 272 6.05 -25.40 -2.39
C LEU A 272 5.78 -26.84 -2.88
N PRO A 273 5.73 -27.10 -4.20
CA PRO A 273 5.54 -28.45 -4.71
C PRO A 273 6.78 -29.31 -4.45
N VAL A 274 6.57 -30.55 -4.00
CA VAL A 274 7.62 -31.58 -3.90
C VAL A 274 7.03 -32.94 -4.20
N ASN A 275 7.50 -33.62 -5.26
CA ASN A 275 7.21 -35.03 -5.57
C ASN A 275 5.72 -35.47 -5.43
N GLY A 276 4.79 -34.63 -5.89
CA GLY A 276 3.34 -34.90 -5.84
C GLY A 276 2.62 -34.49 -4.54
N SER A 277 3.36 -33.93 -3.58
CA SER A 277 2.92 -33.37 -2.29
C SER A 277 3.30 -31.88 -2.19
N TYR A 278 2.95 -31.22 -1.08
CA TYR A 278 3.28 -29.81 -0.83
C TYR A 278 3.91 -29.59 0.55
N ARG A 279 5.02 -28.84 0.57
CA ARG A 279 5.52 -28.18 1.78
C ARG A 279 4.85 -26.81 1.90
N ILE A 280 4.30 -26.49 3.06
CA ILE A 280 3.61 -25.24 3.34
C ILE A 280 4.46 -24.38 4.26
N VAL A 281 4.66 -23.11 3.88
CA VAL A 281 5.16 -22.05 4.76
C VAL A 281 3.98 -21.17 5.15
N GLU A 282 3.42 -21.39 6.34
CA GLU A 282 2.17 -20.75 6.79
C GLU A 282 2.34 -19.26 7.07
N PHE A 283 1.34 -18.42 6.80
CA PHE A 283 1.40 -16.97 7.05
C PHE A 283 0.80 -16.56 8.41
N GLU A 284 1.57 -15.79 9.19
CA GLU A 284 1.08 -15.16 10.43
C GLU A 284 1.13 -13.64 10.33
N TYR A 285 -0.02 -12.98 10.41
CA TYR A 285 -0.15 -11.53 10.23
C TYR A 285 -0.07 -10.81 11.58
N ILE A 286 1.07 -10.18 11.87
CA ILE A 286 1.37 -9.62 13.19
C ILE A 286 1.25 -8.09 13.18
N ASN A 287 0.48 -7.58 14.14
CA ASN A 287 0.18 -6.17 14.35
C ASN A 287 -0.52 -5.45 13.17
N PHE A 288 -1.02 -6.13 12.14
CA PHE A 288 -1.78 -5.46 11.08
C PHE A 288 -3.20 -5.08 11.51
N GLN A 289 -3.66 -3.89 11.11
CA GLN A 289 -5.10 -3.52 11.10
C GLN A 289 -5.82 -4.07 9.86
N ARG A 290 -5.05 -4.59 8.90
CA ARG A 290 -5.51 -5.21 7.66
C ARG A 290 -5.75 -6.69 7.87
N THR A 291 -6.64 -7.28 7.09
CA THR A 291 -6.80 -8.73 7.01
C THR A 291 -5.90 -9.31 5.92
N ALA A 292 -5.70 -10.63 5.94
CA ALA A 292 -5.04 -11.40 4.88
C ALA A 292 -5.54 -11.04 3.47
N GLU A 293 -6.81 -10.68 3.33
CA GLU A 293 -7.40 -10.29 2.04
C GLU A 293 -6.75 -9.06 1.41
N ASP A 294 -6.11 -8.16 2.16
CA ASP A 294 -5.47 -6.95 1.62
C ASP A 294 -4.06 -7.18 1.05
N PHE A 295 -3.54 -8.41 1.09
CA PHE A 295 -2.21 -8.75 0.62
C PHE A 295 -2.28 -9.35 -0.80
N ASP A 296 -2.45 -8.50 -1.82
CA ASP A 296 -2.80 -8.92 -3.18
C ASP A 296 -1.60 -9.02 -4.14
N CYS A 297 -0.54 -8.21 -3.98
CA CYS A 297 0.72 -8.36 -4.73
C CYS A 297 1.94 -8.08 -3.84
N TRP A 298 3.05 -8.78 -4.05
CA TRP A 298 4.18 -8.83 -3.14
C TRP A 298 5.50 -8.39 -3.81
N HIS A 299 6.13 -7.35 -3.28
CA HIS A 299 7.34 -6.76 -3.85
C HIS A 299 8.46 -6.70 -2.82
N VAL A 300 9.47 -7.54 -3.00
CA VAL A 300 10.65 -7.54 -2.12
C VAL A 300 11.43 -6.25 -2.31
N VAL A 301 11.81 -5.58 -1.21
CA VAL A 301 12.44 -4.27 -1.28
C VAL A 301 13.89 -4.37 -1.73
N GLY A 302 14.18 -3.80 -2.90
CA GLY A 302 15.53 -3.63 -3.41
C GLY A 302 16.03 -2.19 -3.36
N ASP A 303 16.87 -1.84 -4.34
CA ASP A 303 17.45 -0.50 -4.47
C ASP A 303 16.45 0.47 -5.12
N TYR A 304 16.13 1.55 -4.41
CA TYR A 304 15.26 2.62 -4.94
C TYR A 304 15.86 4.02 -4.80
N GLN A 305 15.44 4.93 -5.69
CA GLN A 305 15.79 6.35 -5.67
C GLN A 305 14.60 7.20 -6.12
N SER A 306 14.32 8.31 -5.45
CA SER A 306 13.33 9.29 -5.91
C SER A 306 13.77 10.72 -5.57
N ARG A 307 13.31 11.68 -6.38
CA ARG A 307 13.49 13.13 -6.19
C ARG A 307 12.34 13.80 -5.40
N TYR A 308 11.40 13.01 -4.90
CA TYR A 308 10.25 13.46 -4.10
C TYR A 308 10.34 13.05 -2.62
N LEU A 309 11.31 12.21 -2.27
CA LEU A 309 11.56 11.73 -0.91
C LEU A 309 12.85 12.39 -0.42
N LEU A 310 12.75 13.19 0.64
CA LEU A 310 13.89 13.92 1.21
C LEU A 310 14.83 12.99 1.99
N THR A 311 14.26 11.99 2.66
CA THR A 311 14.95 11.05 3.53
C THR A 311 14.60 9.61 3.14
N LYS A 312 15.37 8.66 3.68
CA LYS A 312 15.05 7.23 3.64
C LYS A 312 15.05 6.68 5.05
N HIS A 313 13.89 6.28 5.53
CA HIS A 313 13.69 5.72 6.86
C HIS A 313 13.82 4.19 6.77
N LYS A 314 15.06 3.74 6.89
CA LYS A 314 15.43 2.32 6.92
C LYS A 314 16.13 1.97 8.24
N THR A 315 15.77 0.84 8.83
CA THR A 315 16.44 0.28 10.00
C THR A 315 16.92 -1.14 9.67
N PRO A 316 18.22 -1.47 9.85
CA PRO A 316 18.68 -2.84 9.73
C PRO A 316 18.19 -3.65 10.93
N GLY A 317 17.78 -4.89 10.69
CA GLY A 317 17.22 -5.78 11.70
C GLY A 317 16.88 -7.13 11.12
N LEU A 318 16.26 -8.00 11.90
CA LEU A 318 15.82 -9.33 11.47
C LEU A 318 14.61 -9.21 10.53
N GLY A 319 14.61 -9.98 9.45
CA GLY A 319 13.51 -10.08 8.49
C GLY A 319 13.73 -9.30 7.19
N VAL A 320 12.96 -9.66 6.16
CA VAL A 320 13.04 -9.05 4.83
C VAL A 320 11.96 -7.98 4.69
N PRO A 321 12.31 -6.70 4.48
CA PRO A 321 11.32 -5.67 4.17
C PRO A 321 10.65 -5.92 2.82
N LEU A 322 9.32 -5.77 2.81
CA LEU A 322 8.46 -5.93 1.65
C LEU A 322 7.62 -4.66 1.44
N VAL A 323 7.27 -4.38 0.18
CA VAL A 323 6.11 -3.59 -0.19
C VAL A 323 5.03 -4.55 -0.64
N VAL A 324 3.85 -4.46 -0.02
CA VAL A 324 2.67 -5.22 -0.45
C VAL A 324 1.70 -4.24 -1.07
N GLU A 325 1.15 -4.54 -2.25
CA GLU A 325 0.03 -3.81 -2.82
C GLU A 325 -1.28 -4.47 -2.45
N ARG A 326 -2.22 -3.67 -1.96
CA ARG A 326 -3.66 -3.97 -1.93
C ARG A 326 -4.28 -3.53 -3.25
N VAL A 327 -5.13 -4.35 -3.84
CA VAL A 327 -5.98 -3.98 -4.98
C VAL A 327 -7.38 -3.61 -4.49
N ARG A 328 -8.00 -2.57 -5.06
CA ARG A 328 -9.37 -2.17 -4.75
C ARG A 328 -10.36 -3.28 -5.13
N LYS A 329 -11.21 -3.70 -4.18
CA LYS A 329 -12.26 -4.70 -4.37
C LYS A 329 -13.63 -4.01 -4.56
N PRO A 330 -14.63 -4.69 -5.13
CA PRO A 330 -16.00 -4.17 -5.17
C PRO A 330 -16.50 -3.83 -3.76
N GLY A 331 -16.84 -2.55 -3.55
CA GLY A 331 -17.25 -2.00 -2.24
C GLY A 331 -16.20 -1.12 -1.54
N ASP A 332 -14.92 -1.19 -1.93
CA ASP A 332 -13.81 -0.41 -1.34
C ASP A 332 -13.77 1.06 -1.82
N ARG A 333 -14.90 1.78 -1.78
CA ARG A 333 -15.03 3.13 -2.37
C ARG A 333 -14.04 4.17 -1.83
N TRP A 334 -13.47 3.93 -0.64
CA TRP A 334 -12.55 4.81 0.06
C TRP A 334 -11.06 4.47 -0.13
N TYR A 335 -10.72 3.39 -0.83
CA TYR A 335 -9.33 3.05 -1.14
C TYR A 335 -9.01 3.39 -2.60
N PRO A 336 -7.75 3.74 -2.94
CA PRO A 336 -7.31 3.87 -4.33
C PRO A 336 -7.16 2.48 -4.98
N ASP A 337 -7.12 2.42 -6.32
CA ASP A 337 -7.03 1.15 -7.08
C ASP A 337 -5.89 0.23 -6.65
N ARG A 338 -4.74 0.83 -6.37
CA ARG A 338 -3.53 0.19 -5.84
C ARG A 338 -3.01 0.98 -4.66
N LEU A 339 -2.85 0.30 -3.53
CA LEU A 339 -2.37 0.90 -2.29
C LEU A 339 -1.16 0.11 -1.77
N PRO A 340 0.08 0.58 -2.03
CA PRO A 340 1.27 -0.04 -1.47
C PRO A 340 1.40 0.29 0.02
N PHE A 341 1.72 -0.71 0.83
CA PHE A 341 2.04 -0.57 2.26
C PHE A 341 3.27 -1.42 2.61
N ALA A 342 3.90 -1.14 3.77
CA ALA A 342 5.11 -1.85 4.19
C ALA A 342 4.75 -3.11 5.01
N ALA A 343 5.54 -4.16 4.82
CA ALA A 343 5.55 -5.34 5.68
C ALA A 343 7.00 -5.77 5.94
N THR A 344 7.23 -6.67 6.89
CA THR A 344 8.53 -7.31 7.08
C THR A 344 8.34 -8.79 7.40
N ALA A 345 9.00 -9.64 6.63
CA ALA A 345 8.83 -11.09 6.68
C ALA A 345 9.97 -11.76 7.46
N ILE A 346 9.64 -12.55 8.48
CA ILE A 346 10.57 -13.39 9.25
C ILE A 346 10.12 -14.84 9.09
N LEU A 347 11.03 -15.71 8.66
CA LEU A 347 10.76 -17.15 8.55
C LEU A 347 11.21 -17.86 9.84
N ARG A 348 10.28 -18.54 10.49
CA ARG A 348 10.47 -19.39 11.67
C ARG A 348 10.29 -20.85 11.25
N PRO A 349 11.30 -21.73 11.38
CA PRO A 349 11.10 -23.17 11.18
C PRO A 349 10.19 -23.75 12.26
N GLU A 350 9.34 -24.72 11.90
CA GLU A 350 8.59 -25.48 12.91
C GLU A 350 9.52 -26.47 13.64
N CYS A 351 9.25 -26.70 14.93
CA CYS A 351 10.22 -27.31 15.86
C CYS A 351 10.57 -28.79 15.58
N GLU A 352 9.68 -29.53 14.89
CA GLU A 352 9.82 -30.99 14.68
C GLU A 352 10.31 -31.39 13.28
N VAL A 353 10.60 -30.42 12.41
CA VAL A 353 10.93 -30.69 11.00
C VAL A 353 12.43 -30.92 10.86
N GLU A 354 12.89 -32.17 10.91
CA GLU A 354 14.28 -32.48 10.53
C GLU A 354 14.57 -32.00 9.09
N ALA A 355 15.82 -31.61 8.82
CA ALA A 355 16.17 -31.01 7.54
C ALA A 355 15.97 -32.01 6.39
N PHE A 356 15.47 -31.54 5.25
CA PHE A 356 15.07 -32.31 4.06
C PHE A 356 15.85 -33.63 3.88
N ASP A 357 15.21 -34.74 4.26
CA ASP A 357 15.72 -36.09 4.06
C ASP A 357 15.04 -36.73 2.84
N ALA A 358 15.80 -36.81 1.75
CA ALA A 358 15.36 -37.43 0.50
C ALA A 358 14.95 -38.92 0.65
N THR A 359 15.37 -39.60 1.72
CA THR A 359 14.96 -40.99 1.99
C THR A 359 13.55 -41.08 2.57
N THR A 360 13.08 -40.03 3.25
CA THR A 360 11.72 -40.00 3.82
C THR A 360 10.67 -39.73 2.74
N GLU A 361 10.96 -38.91 1.72
CA GLU A 361 10.07 -38.74 0.56
C GLU A 361 9.97 -40.01 -0.30
N ALA A 362 11.07 -40.74 -0.48
CA ALA A 362 11.08 -42.01 -1.21
C ALA A 362 10.26 -43.12 -0.53
N ALA A 363 9.82 -42.91 0.72
CA ALA A 363 8.94 -43.81 1.46
C ALA A 363 7.45 -43.41 1.39
N ILE A 364 7.10 -42.26 0.80
CA ILE A 364 5.71 -41.85 0.58
C ILE A 364 5.14 -42.66 -0.59
N PRO A 365 4.04 -43.43 -0.43
CA PRO A 365 3.51 -44.24 -1.52
C PRO A 365 2.97 -43.38 -2.68
N ASP A 366 3.26 -43.78 -3.92
CA ASP A 366 2.75 -43.15 -5.14
C ASP A 366 1.24 -42.88 -5.06
N GLY A 367 0.85 -41.61 -5.23
CA GLY A 367 -0.54 -41.15 -5.16
C GLY A 367 -1.01 -40.68 -3.78
N THR A 368 -0.16 -40.68 -2.75
CA THR A 368 -0.49 -40.12 -1.43
C THR A 368 -0.18 -38.61 -1.39
N HIS A 369 -1.22 -37.77 -1.40
CA HIS A 369 -1.06 -36.31 -1.33
C HIS A 369 -0.93 -35.85 0.13
N VAL A 370 0.26 -35.41 0.53
CA VAL A 370 0.53 -34.87 1.88
C VAL A 370 0.76 -33.36 1.78
N GLU A 371 0.05 -32.57 2.60
CA GLU A 371 0.38 -31.17 2.85
C GLU A 371 1.07 -31.09 4.23
N GLN A 372 2.34 -30.68 4.28
CA GLN A 372 3.09 -30.57 5.53
C GLN A 372 3.48 -29.10 5.79
N VAL A 373 3.04 -28.53 6.91
CA VAL A 373 3.55 -27.24 7.39
C VAL A 373 4.97 -27.44 7.91
N VAL A 374 5.92 -26.72 7.33
CA VAL A 374 7.36 -26.89 7.63
C VAL A 374 8.01 -25.65 8.25
N ALA A 375 7.39 -24.49 8.08
CA ALA A 375 7.81 -23.22 8.64
C ALA A 375 6.63 -22.26 8.66
N ARG A 376 6.80 -21.15 9.37
CA ARG A 376 5.89 -20.00 9.39
C ARG A 376 6.60 -18.75 8.90
N LEU A 377 5.94 -17.95 8.07
CA LEU A 377 6.35 -16.62 7.69
C LEU A 377 5.56 -15.60 8.51
N GLU A 378 6.19 -15.11 9.57
CA GLU A 378 5.68 -14.00 10.37
C GLU A 378 5.78 -12.70 9.55
N LEU A 379 4.65 -12.05 9.34
CA LEU A 379 4.53 -10.81 8.58
C LEU A 379 4.18 -9.68 9.54
N TYR A 380 5.16 -8.83 9.85
CA TYR A 380 5.02 -7.72 10.77
C TYR A 380 4.65 -6.41 10.07
N ASP A 381 3.78 -5.60 10.67
CA ASP A 381 3.67 -4.18 10.37
C ASP A 381 4.89 -3.42 10.97
N PRO A 382 5.82 -2.88 10.17
CA PRO A 382 7.01 -2.19 10.66
C PRO A 382 6.70 -0.81 11.28
N LYS A 383 5.49 -0.24 11.08
CA LYS A 383 5.05 0.98 11.78
C LYS A 383 4.77 0.72 13.26
N GLN A 384 4.34 -0.49 13.61
CA GLN A 384 3.93 -0.86 14.98
C GLN A 384 4.94 -1.75 15.71
N SER A 385 5.66 -2.58 14.98
CA SER A 385 6.53 -3.62 15.54
C SER A 385 7.95 -3.07 15.64
N GLY A 386 8.53 -2.97 16.83
CA GLY A 386 9.85 -2.35 17.07
C GLY A 386 11.00 -3.35 16.98
N ASP A 387 11.08 -4.19 18.00
CA ASP A 387 12.01 -5.31 18.14
C ASP A 387 11.23 -6.64 18.05
N VAL A 388 11.94 -7.74 17.85
CA VAL A 388 11.43 -9.11 17.79
C VAL A 388 12.34 -10.06 18.57
N GLU A 389 11.80 -11.19 19.02
CA GLU A 389 12.57 -12.18 19.77
C GLU A 389 13.41 -13.07 18.84
N LEU A 390 14.68 -13.27 19.20
CA LEU A 390 15.61 -14.24 18.64
C LEU A 390 16.49 -14.78 19.78
N ASN A 391 16.51 -16.10 20.00
CA ASN A 391 17.25 -16.75 21.11
C ASN A 391 16.97 -16.10 22.49
N CYS A 392 15.70 -15.87 22.83
CA CYS A 392 15.28 -15.16 24.05
C CYS A 392 15.88 -13.76 24.26
N HIS A 393 16.39 -13.13 23.20
CA HIS A 393 16.89 -11.76 23.18
C HIS A 393 16.05 -10.91 22.23
N GLN A 394 15.84 -9.64 22.56
CA GLN A 394 15.19 -8.69 21.67
C GLN A 394 16.22 -8.16 20.64
N VAL A 395 15.92 -8.32 19.35
CA VAL A 395 16.70 -7.79 18.24
C VAL A 395 15.83 -6.86 17.39
N PRO A 396 16.38 -5.78 16.81
CA PRO A 396 15.59 -4.88 15.97
C PRO A 396 14.92 -5.62 14.80
N LEU A 397 13.67 -5.28 14.51
CA LEU A 397 13.00 -5.69 13.27
C LEU A 397 13.62 -4.91 12.09
N ALA A 398 13.80 -5.56 10.93
CA ALA A 398 14.16 -4.83 9.72
C ALA A 398 13.02 -3.88 9.30
N LYS A 399 13.32 -2.65 8.89
CA LYS A 399 12.29 -1.68 8.49
C LYS A 399 12.67 -0.91 7.24
N ASP A 400 11.66 -0.64 6.42
CA ASP A 400 11.74 0.31 5.32
C ASP A 400 10.38 1.00 5.11
N THR A 401 10.04 1.95 5.98
CA THR A 401 8.76 2.68 5.91
C THR A 401 8.69 3.61 4.70
N THR A 402 9.84 3.92 4.08
CA THR A 402 9.95 4.71 2.86
C THR A 402 9.69 3.90 1.58
N ALA A 403 9.87 2.57 1.60
CA ALA A 403 9.73 1.73 0.41
C ALA A 403 8.36 1.83 -0.30
N PRO A 404 7.19 1.82 0.39
CA PRO A 404 5.89 1.91 -0.28
C PRO A 404 5.73 3.22 -1.05
N TYR A 405 6.21 4.33 -0.49
CA TYR A 405 6.22 5.63 -1.16
C TYR A 405 7.15 5.65 -2.37
N ALA A 406 8.35 5.04 -2.24
CA ALA A 406 9.29 4.93 -3.35
C ALA A 406 8.74 4.06 -4.49
N PHE A 407 8.03 2.99 -4.16
CA PHE A 407 7.36 2.08 -5.09
C PHE A 407 6.19 2.76 -5.82
N LEU A 408 5.32 3.48 -5.09
CA LEU A 408 4.27 4.32 -5.68
C LEU A 408 4.85 5.31 -6.69
N LEU A 409 5.98 5.95 -6.34
CA LEU A 409 6.68 6.92 -7.19
C LEU A 409 7.45 6.28 -8.36
N SER A 410 7.79 4.99 -8.34
CA SER A 410 8.35 4.30 -9.52
C SER A 410 7.28 3.75 -10.47
N ASN A 411 6.10 3.44 -9.93
CA ASN A 411 5.04 2.74 -10.65
C ASN A 411 3.94 3.66 -11.18
N THR A 412 3.86 4.92 -10.71
CA THR A 412 3.09 6.02 -11.33
C THR A 412 3.70 6.48 -12.66
N ARG A 413 3.81 5.54 -13.61
CA ARG A 413 3.99 5.76 -15.04
C ARG A 413 2.63 6.15 -15.66
N GLY A 414 2.64 6.80 -16.81
CA GLY A 414 1.40 7.13 -17.52
C GLY A 414 0.90 8.52 -17.18
N GLU A 415 0.53 8.77 -15.90
CA GLU A 415 -0.06 10.02 -15.37
C GLU A 415 0.52 11.29 -16.02
N SER A 416 -0.05 11.65 -17.15
CA SER A 416 0.39 12.79 -17.93
C SER A 416 -0.30 14.05 -17.41
N THR A 417 0.35 15.20 -17.57
CA THR A 417 -0.30 16.50 -17.28
C THR A 417 -1.57 16.72 -18.13
N LEU A 418 -1.77 15.91 -19.18
CA LEU A 418 -2.97 15.90 -20.02
C LEU A 418 -4.10 15.11 -19.36
N GLU A 419 -3.85 13.96 -18.72
CA GLU A 419 -4.87 13.22 -17.95
C GLU A 419 -5.53 14.09 -16.87
N ALA A 420 -4.77 14.95 -16.19
CA ALA A 420 -5.31 15.92 -15.21
C ALA A 420 -6.24 17.01 -15.81
N LEU A 421 -6.30 17.13 -17.15
CA LEU A 421 -7.26 17.98 -17.89
C LEU A 421 -8.51 17.22 -18.33
N HIS A 422 -8.42 15.90 -18.49
CA HIS A 422 -9.55 15.05 -18.86
C HIS A 422 -10.43 14.74 -17.62
N PRO A 423 -11.74 14.54 -17.80
CA PRO A 423 -12.55 13.90 -16.78
C PRO A 423 -12.04 12.46 -16.62
N MET A 424 -11.87 12.02 -15.36
CA MET A 424 -11.60 10.61 -15.07
C MET A 424 -12.78 9.78 -15.58
N ASP A 425 -12.51 8.74 -16.37
CA ASP A 425 -13.57 7.91 -17.00
C ASP A 425 -14.44 7.20 -15.95
N ASN A 426 -13.87 6.84 -14.79
CA ASN A 426 -14.63 6.35 -13.64
C ASN A 426 -14.84 7.45 -12.58
N VAL A 427 -16.06 7.51 -12.04
CA VAL A 427 -16.40 8.35 -10.87
C VAL A 427 -15.72 7.84 -9.59
N GLU A 428 -15.31 6.57 -9.55
CA GLU A 428 -14.68 5.90 -8.40
C GLU A 428 -13.19 6.26 -8.25
N ASP A 429 -12.55 6.82 -9.28
CA ASP A 429 -11.11 7.14 -9.29
C ASP A 429 -10.83 8.59 -8.83
N ARG A 430 -11.89 9.30 -8.43
CA ARG A 430 -11.86 10.69 -7.92
C ARG A 430 -12.56 10.76 -6.56
N GLY A 431 -11.98 11.51 -5.65
CA GLY A 431 -12.53 11.74 -4.33
C GLY A 431 -11.52 11.64 -3.20
N LEU A 432 -12.05 11.45 -1.99
CA LEU A 432 -11.29 11.24 -0.78
C LEU A 432 -10.90 9.77 -0.63
N PHE A 433 -9.61 9.50 -0.46
CA PHE A 433 -9.05 8.17 -0.26
C PHE A 433 -8.27 8.05 1.05
N VAL A 434 -8.40 6.91 1.72
CA VAL A 434 -7.64 6.56 2.93
C VAL A 434 -6.44 5.67 2.59
N MET A 435 -5.29 5.93 3.21
CA MET A 435 -4.05 5.17 2.94
C MET A 435 -3.83 3.99 3.91
N GLU A 436 -4.57 3.97 5.03
CA GLU A 436 -4.63 2.85 5.97
C GLU A 436 -6.04 2.76 6.60
N PRO A 437 -6.46 1.58 7.10
CA PRO A 437 -7.70 1.46 7.85
C PRO A 437 -7.67 2.38 9.09
N HIS A 438 -8.74 3.12 9.31
CA HIS A 438 -8.81 4.11 10.40
C HIS A 438 -8.60 3.45 11.77
N ARG A 439 -7.87 4.16 12.65
CA ARG A 439 -7.70 3.76 14.04
C ARG A 439 -8.24 4.80 14.99
N LYS A 440 -9.06 4.34 15.94
CA LYS A 440 -9.64 5.19 16.96
C LYS A 440 -8.56 6.01 17.69
N GLY A 441 -8.75 7.32 17.77
CA GLY A 441 -7.81 8.28 18.38
C GLY A 441 -6.69 8.81 17.46
N LYS A 442 -6.67 8.41 16.19
CA LYS A 442 -5.86 9.07 15.15
C LYS A 442 -6.61 10.24 14.52
N ILE A 443 -5.86 11.31 14.24
CA ILE A 443 -6.34 12.48 13.53
C ILE A 443 -6.03 12.32 12.03
N PRO A 444 -7.02 12.44 11.12
CA PRO A 444 -6.75 12.45 9.69
C PRO A 444 -6.01 13.70 9.22
N VAL A 445 -4.95 13.52 8.44
CA VAL A 445 -4.32 14.56 7.62
C VAL A 445 -4.76 14.36 6.18
N VAL A 446 -5.63 15.24 5.68
CA VAL A 446 -6.14 15.21 4.30
C VAL A 446 -5.30 16.11 3.41
N PHE A 447 -4.55 15.49 2.50
CA PHE A 447 -3.76 16.21 1.50
C PHE A 447 -4.61 16.58 0.27
N VAL A 448 -4.55 17.84 -0.14
CA VAL A 448 -5.30 18.39 -1.29
C VAL A 448 -4.34 18.98 -2.32
N HIS A 449 -4.17 18.30 -3.45
CA HIS A 449 -3.23 18.73 -4.50
C HIS A 449 -3.71 19.98 -5.26
N GLY A 450 -2.79 20.64 -5.95
CA GLY A 450 -3.05 21.80 -6.79
C GLY A 450 -3.50 21.49 -8.21
N LEU A 451 -3.60 22.54 -9.01
CA LEU A 451 -3.85 22.52 -10.46
C LEU A 451 -2.77 21.71 -11.20
N LEU A 452 -3.17 20.84 -12.14
CA LEU A 452 -2.27 19.98 -12.92
C LEU A 452 -1.29 19.14 -12.08
N SER A 453 -1.74 18.75 -10.88
CA SER A 453 -1.00 17.95 -9.89
C SER A 453 -1.83 16.72 -9.48
N ALA A 454 -1.27 15.85 -8.63
CA ALA A 454 -1.90 14.61 -8.18
C ALA A 454 -1.43 14.20 -6.76
N PRO A 455 -2.11 13.25 -6.08
CA PRO A 455 -1.81 12.86 -4.70
C PRO A 455 -0.36 12.45 -4.41
N TYR A 456 0.33 11.80 -5.36
CA TYR A 456 1.72 11.33 -5.18
C TYR A 456 2.69 12.47 -4.81
N THR A 457 2.35 13.73 -5.11
CA THR A 457 3.20 14.88 -4.79
C THR A 457 3.39 15.10 -3.29
N TRP A 458 2.53 14.50 -2.46
CA TRP A 458 2.59 14.54 -0.99
C TRP A 458 3.44 13.43 -0.37
N ALA A 459 3.93 12.47 -1.16
CA ALA A 459 4.68 11.31 -0.69
C ALA A 459 5.89 11.69 0.20
N GLY A 460 6.52 12.85 -0.03
CA GLY A 460 7.59 13.36 0.83
C GLY A 460 7.13 13.67 2.25
N ILE A 461 6.04 14.43 2.43
CA ILE A 461 5.49 14.76 3.77
C ILE A 461 4.88 13.51 4.42
N ALA A 462 4.15 12.71 3.64
CA ALA A 462 3.55 11.45 4.08
C ALA A 462 4.61 10.49 4.66
N ASN A 463 5.74 10.33 3.96
CA ASN A 463 6.90 9.55 4.42
C ASN A 463 7.47 10.05 5.76
N GLU A 464 7.56 11.36 5.97
CA GLU A 464 8.03 11.89 7.25
C GLU A 464 7.00 11.68 8.38
N ILE A 465 5.69 11.86 8.11
CA ILE A 465 4.63 11.60 9.11
C ILE A 465 4.66 10.14 9.56
N ASP A 466 4.72 9.20 8.62
CA ASP A 466 4.72 7.75 8.90
C ASP A 466 5.98 7.25 9.61
N SER A 467 7.09 7.99 9.50
CA SER A 467 8.39 7.53 10.02
C SER A 467 8.84 8.27 11.29
N ASN A 468 8.16 9.35 11.68
CA ASN A 468 8.35 9.99 12.98
C ASN A 468 7.37 9.34 13.99
N PRO A 469 7.82 8.58 15.01
CA PRO A 469 6.91 7.82 15.88
C PRO A 469 5.82 8.66 16.56
N ASP A 470 6.16 9.88 17.00
CA ASP A 470 5.24 10.80 17.65
C ASP A 470 4.12 11.33 16.72
N LEU A 471 4.36 11.28 15.41
CA LEU A 471 3.38 11.61 14.39
C LEU A 471 2.63 10.37 13.90
N ALA A 472 3.33 9.27 13.65
CA ALA A 472 2.74 8.01 13.19
C ALA A 472 1.74 7.40 14.20
N GLU A 473 1.94 7.63 15.50
CA GLU A 473 0.99 7.25 16.56
C GLU A 473 -0.30 8.09 16.51
N ARG A 474 -0.19 9.40 16.22
CA ARG A 474 -1.31 10.36 16.33
C ARG A 474 -2.01 10.73 15.03
N TYR A 475 -1.41 10.43 13.89
CA TYR A 475 -1.92 10.80 12.57
C TYR A 475 -2.10 9.61 11.65
N GLU A 476 -3.09 9.72 10.78
CA GLU A 476 -3.28 8.89 9.59
C GLU A 476 -3.39 9.77 8.34
N ILE A 477 -3.06 9.21 7.19
CA ILE A 477 -2.91 9.97 5.94
C ILE A 477 -4.08 9.65 5.02
N TRP A 478 -4.82 10.68 4.64
CA TRP A 478 -5.86 10.64 3.62
C TRP A 478 -5.46 11.59 2.48
N ALA A 479 -5.95 11.35 1.26
CA ALA A 479 -5.66 12.19 0.10
C ALA A 479 -6.92 12.44 -0.73
N PHE A 480 -7.11 13.69 -1.16
CA PHE A 480 -8.20 14.05 -2.08
C PHE A 480 -7.67 14.17 -3.51
N HIS A 481 -8.15 13.30 -4.40
CA HIS A 481 -7.84 13.29 -5.82
C HIS A 481 -9.00 13.88 -6.64
N TYR A 482 -8.72 14.82 -7.53
CA TYR A 482 -9.75 15.37 -8.41
C TYR A 482 -9.19 15.76 -9.79
N PRO A 483 -9.95 15.51 -10.89
CA PRO A 483 -9.57 16.02 -12.19
C PRO A 483 -9.65 17.54 -12.17
N THR A 484 -8.53 18.21 -12.44
CA THR A 484 -8.47 19.68 -12.32
C THR A 484 -9.30 20.38 -13.40
N GLY A 485 -9.70 19.68 -14.45
CA GLY A 485 -10.72 20.16 -15.39
C GLY A 485 -12.14 20.29 -14.81
N ALA A 486 -12.48 19.68 -13.67
CA ALA A 486 -13.85 19.71 -13.14
C ALA A 486 -14.35 21.13 -12.76
N PRO A 487 -15.67 21.36 -12.72
CA PRO A 487 -16.24 22.58 -12.15
C PRO A 487 -15.78 22.77 -10.69
N PHE A 488 -15.14 23.90 -10.40
CA PHE A 488 -14.39 24.07 -9.15
C PHE A 488 -15.28 23.98 -7.90
N MET A 489 -16.47 24.57 -7.94
CA MET A 489 -17.43 24.52 -6.84
C MET A 489 -18.07 23.13 -6.65
N GLU A 490 -18.14 22.32 -7.72
CA GLU A 490 -18.57 20.93 -7.62
C GLU A 490 -17.51 20.09 -6.92
N THR A 491 -16.22 20.26 -7.27
CA THR A 491 -15.10 19.62 -6.56
C THR A 491 -15.10 19.97 -5.07
N ALA A 492 -15.33 21.24 -4.71
CA ALA A 492 -15.41 21.67 -3.32
C ALA A 492 -16.60 21.04 -2.55
N ALA A 493 -17.72 20.81 -3.23
CA ALA A 493 -18.89 20.12 -2.66
C ALA A 493 -18.66 18.62 -2.50
N ILE A 494 -18.09 17.94 -3.51
CA ILE A 494 -17.71 16.52 -3.44
C ILE A 494 -16.76 16.28 -2.28
N MET A 495 -15.73 17.11 -2.10
CA MET A 495 -14.79 17.00 -0.98
C MET A 495 -15.50 17.09 0.38
N ARG A 496 -16.43 18.04 0.53
CA ARG A 496 -17.20 18.26 1.77
C ARG A 496 -18.10 17.09 2.11
N GLU A 497 -18.82 16.60 1.10
CA GLU A 497 -19.75 15.48 1.22
C GLU A 497 -19.01 14.17 1.52
N GLN A 498 -17.96 13.86 0.77
CA GLN A 498 -17.16 12.66 1.02
C GLN A 498 -16.44 12.67 2.37
N LEU A 499 -15.96 13.84 2.83
CA LEU A 499 -15.39 13.97 4.17
C LEU A 499 -16.43 13.73 5.27
N HIS A 500 -17.67 14.19 5.07
CA HIS A 500 -18.77 13.92 5.99
C HIS A 500 -19.16 12.43 5.98
N ASP A 501 -19.42 11.87 4.80
CA ASP A 501 -19.86 10.48 4.61
C ASP A 501 -18.84 9.49 5.17
N LEU A 502 -17.54 9.67 4.89
CA LEU A 502 -16.47 8.82 5.39
C LEU A 502 -16.40 8.82 6.92
N ILE A 503 -16.52 10.00 7.55
CA ILE A 503 -16.51 10.12 9.02
C ILE A 503 -17.77 9.50 9.63
N GLN A 504 -18.94 9.64 9.00
CA GLN A 504 -20.17 8.98 9.45
C GLN A 504 -20.16 7.46 9.26
N GLU A 505 -19.47 6.95 8.24
CA GLU A 505 -19.30 5.51 8.00
C GLU A 505 -18.32 4.87 9.00
N ILE A 506 -17.21 5.55 9.31
CA ILE A 506 -16.17 5.07 10.22
C ILE A 506 -16.58 5.24 11.70
N ASP A 507 -17.22 6.35 12.06
CA ASP A 507 -17.75 6.57 13.41
C ASP A 507 -19.23 7.01 13.38
N PRO A 508 -20.16 6.07 13.15
CA PRO A 508 -21.60 6.33 13.25
C PRO A 508 -22.04 6.78 14.65
N SER A 509 -21.21 6.55 15.68
CA SER A 509 -21.52 6.87 17.08
C SER A 509 -21.11 8.30 17.47
N GLY A 510 -20.21 8.92 16.71
CA GLY A 510 -19.61 10.20 17.03
C GLY A 510 -18.73 10.21 18.29
N PHE A 511 -18.29 9.04 18.79
CA PHE A 511 -17.46 8.91 19.99
C PHE A 511 -15.95 9.05 19.74
N ASP A 512 -15.49 8.93 18.49
CA ASP A 512 -14.14 9.36 18.13
C ASP A 512 -14.11 10.90 18.05
N ARG A 513 -13.29 11.49 18.91
CA ARG A 513 -13.14 12.95 18.98
C ARG A 513 -12.01 13.47 18.10
N ASP A 514 -11.07 12.62 17.72
CA ASP A 514 -9.91 12.97 16.89
C ASP A 514 -10.32 13.03 15.40
N LEU A 515 -11.32 12.24 14.98
CA LEU A 515 -12.06 12.44 13.72
C LEU A 515 -12.77 13.81 13.62
N ARG A 516 -12.92 14.56 14.72
CA ARG A 516 -13.44 15.95 14.72
C ARG A 516 -12.34 17.01 14.69
N ASN A 517 -11.07 16.61 14.51
CA ASN A 517 -9.90 17.47 14.50
C ASN A 517 -9.08 17.31 13.21
N VAL A 518 -9.73 16.98 12.08
CA VAL A 518 -9.08 16.78 10.78
C VAL A 518 -8.20 17.98 10.40
N VAL A 519 -7.01 17.68 9.88
CA VAL A 519 -6.08 18.68 9.30
C VAL A 519 -6.16 18.63 7.79
N LEU A 520 -6.46 19.76 7.15
CA LEU A 520 -6.35 19.89 5.70
C LEU A 520 -5.00 20.52 5.33
N VAL A 521 -4.27 19.92 4.40
CA VAL A 521 -3.02 20.48 3.86
C VAL A 521 -3.19 20.69 2.35
N GLY A 522 -3.32 21.94 1.93
CA GLY A 522 -3.62 22.31 0.55
C GLY A 522 -2.45 23.00 -0.14
N HIS A 523 -1.96 22.42 -1.24
CA HIS A 523 -0.94 23.04 -2.10
C HIS A 523 -1.59 23.81 -3.23
N SER A 524 -1.09 25.02 -3.52
CA SER A 524 -1.59 25.85 -4.61
C SER A 524 -3.11 26.01 -4.49
N MET A 525 -3.83 25.86 -5.60
CA MET A 525 -5.29 25.83 -5.68
C MET A 525 -5.97 24.83 -4.74
N GLY A 526 -5.32 23.74 -4.33
CA GLY A 526 -5.85 22.80 -3.33
C GLY A 526 -6.12 23.48 -1.98
N GLY A 527 -5.38 24.55 -1.66
CA GLY A 527 -5.68 25.39 -0.51
C GLY A 527 -6.95 26.23 -0.65
N LEU A 528 -7.41 26.55 -1.86
CA LEU A 528 -8.72 27.20 -2.07
C LEU A 528 -9.86 26.21 -1.78
N LEU A 529 -9.72 24.95 -2.22
CA LEU A 529 -10.66 23.88 -1.86
C LEU A 529 -10.68 23.65 -0.33
N ALA A 530 -9.51 23.62 0.31
CA ALA A 530 -9.40 23.50 1.77
C ALA A 530 -10.01 24.70 2.51
N LYS A 531 -9.87 25.94 1.99
CA LYS A 531 -10.56 27.12 2.56
C LYS A 531 -12.08 26.93 2.52
N LEU A 532 -12.62 26.44 1.41
CA LEU A 532 -14.07 26.22 1.27
C LEU A 532 -14.63 25.11 2.17
N GLN A 533 -13.78 24.25 2.76
CA GLN A 533 -14.21 23.30 3.79
C GLN A 533 -14.39 23.96 5.16
N ILE A 534 -13.85 25.16 5.39
CA ILE A 534 -13.84 25.82 6.71
C ILE A 534 -14.63 27.13 6.74
N THR A 535 -15.28 27.51 5.65
CA THR A 535 -16.04 28.77 5.54
C THR A 535 -17.51 28.51 5.27
N ASP A 536 -18.39 29.25 5.92
CA ASP A 536 -19.81 29.32 5.54
C ASP A 536 -19.97 30.25 4.33
N SER A 537 -20.65 29.82 3.26
CA SER A 537 -20.74 30.60 2.02
C SER A 537 -21.74 31.76 2.09
N GLY A 538 -22.77 31.61 2.93
CA GLY A 538 -23.91 32.54 3.00
C GLY A 538 -24.51 32.79 1.61
N ASN A 539 -24.69 34.08 1.27
CA ASN A 539 -25.00 34.50 -0.09
C ASN A 539 -23.75 34.92 -0.89
N THR A 540 -22.58 35.07 -0.24
CA THR A 540 -21.41 35.76 -0.80
C THR A 540 -20.97 35.14 -2.12
N LEU A 541 -20.79 33.82 -2.19
CA LEU A 541 -20.36 33.17 -3.44
C LEU A 541 -21.40 33.32 -4.55
N TRP A 542 -22.69 33.24 -4.24
CA TRP A 542 -23.76 33.41 -5.22
C TRP A 542 -23.81 34.83 -5.79
N GLU A 543 -23.69 35.85 -4.95
CA GLU A 543 -23.71 37.26 -5.35
C GLU A 543 -22.53 37.65 -6.26
N HIS A 544 -21.41 36.92 -6.20
CA HIS A 544 -20.26 37.11 -7.10
C HIS A 544 -20.41 36.40 -8.46
N VAL A 545 -21.39 35.50 -8.62
CA VAL A 545 -21.63 34.77 -9.88
C VAL A 545 -22.98 35.08 -10.54
N ALA A 546 -23.94 35.62 -9.80
CA ALA A 546 -25.27 36.00 -10.27
C ALA A 546 -25.66 37.44 -9.86
N PHE A 547 -26.66 37.97 -10.56
CA PHE A 547 -27.37 39.22 -10.27
C PHE A 547 -28.75 38.98 -9.63
N GLN A 548 -29.28 37.78 -9.76
CA GLN A 548 -30.61 37.39 -9.27
C GLN A 548 -30.50 36.26 -8.23
N PRO A 549 -31.40 36.17 -7.24
CA PRO A 549 -31.45 35.06 -6.29
C PRO A 549 -31.67 33.70 -6.96
N VAL A 550 -31.11 32.62 -6.39
CA VAL A 550 -31.24 31.25 -6.95
C VAL A 550 -32.69 30.74 -7.04
N ASN A 551 -33.61 31.29 -6.23
CA ASN A 551 -35.02 30.94 -6.23
C ASN A 551 -35.89 31.73 -7.23
N THR A 552 -35.33 32.71 -7.95
CA THR A 552 -36.04 33.42 -9.03
C THR A 552 -35.66 32.92 -10.42
N LEU A 553 -34.81 31.89 -10.51
CA LEU A 553 -34.38 31.29 -11.77
C LEU A 553 -35.45 30.36 -12.33
N ASP A 554 -35.74 30.50 -13.62
CA ASP A 554 -36.49 29.50 -14.39
C ASP A 554 -35.56 28.32 -14.71
N THR A 555 -35.61 27.28 -13.88
CA THR A 555 -34.77 26.09 -14.00
C THR A 555 -35.44 24.89 -13.34
N ASP A 556 -35.08 23.67 -13.76
CA ASP A 556 -35.64 22.46 -13.20
C ASP A 556 -35.16 22.20 -11.75
N PRO A 557 -35.89 21.39 -10.95
CA PRO A 557 -35.53 21.13 -9.56
C PRO A 557 -34.14 20.49 -9.37
N LYS A 558 -33.66 19.69 -10.33
CA LYS A 558 -32.35 19.03 -10.26
C LYS A 558 -31.22 20.06 -10.45
N MET A 559 -31.36 20.97 -11.42
CA MET A 559 -30.43 22.08 -11.61
C MET A 559 -30.48 23.08 -10.44
N SER A 560 -31.66 23.39 -9.90
CA SER A 560 -31.77 24.24 -8.70
C SER A 560 -31.05 23.62 -7.48
N ALA A 561 -31.22 22.31 -7.26
CA ALA A 561 -30.50 21.58 -6.22
C ALA A 561 -28.97 21.56 -6.46
N TYR A 562 -28.54 21.34 -7.71
CA TYR A 562 -27.12 21.37 -8.10
C TYR A 562 -26.46 22.74 -7.84
N LEU A 563 -27.12 23.84 -8.20
CA LEU A 563 -26.65 25.19 -7.88
C LEU A 563 -26.60 25.44 -6.37
N ARG A 564 -27.61 24.99 -5.62
CA ARG A 564 -27.63 25.12 -4.15
C ARG A 564 -26.47 24.39 -3.49
N ARG A 565 -26.26 23.12 -3.83
CA ARG A 565 -25.14 22.28 -3.36
C ARG A 565 -23.77 22.94 -3.53
N MET A 566 -23.56 23.65 -4.63
CA MET A 566 -22.30 24.34 -4.94
C MET A 566 -22.12 25.68 -4.20
N PHE A 567 -23.17 26.50 -4.09
CA PHE A 567 -23.02 27.90 -3.66
C PHE A 567 -23.56 28.20 -2.25
N TYR A 568 -24.37 27.33 -1.66
CA TYR A 568 -25.02 27.52 -0.37
C TYR A 568 -24.68 26.36 0.57
N PHE A 569 -23.65 26.54 1.41
CA PHE A 569 -23.17 25.52 2.33
C PHE A 569 -22.58 26.13 3.61
N THR A 570 -22.49 25.30 4.63
CA THR A 570 -21.73 25.55 5.86
C THR A 570 -20.39 24.82 5.83
N HIS A 571 -19.47 25.24 6.68
CA HIS A 571 -18.20 24.55 6.91
C HIS A 571 -18.36 23.10 7.40
N SER A 572 -17.33 22.30 7.16
CA SER A 572 -17.18 20.94 7.68
C SER A 572 -16.85 20.99 9.18
N PRO A 573 -17.72 20.51 10.08
CA PRO A 573 -17.52 20.63 11.52
C PRO A 573 -16.35 19.79 12.06
N SER A 574 -15.86 18.83 11.26
CA SER A 574 -14.76 17.94 11.61
C SER A 574 -13.36 18.52 11.39
N VAL A 575 -13.24 19.70 10.76
CA VAL A 575 -11.93 20.28 10.39
C VAL A 575 -11.42 21.22 11.49
N GLY A 576 -10.39 20.79 12.21
CA GLY A 576 -9.77 21.58 13.28
C GLY A 576 -8.64 22.50 12.81
N ARG A 577 -8.02 22.20 11.65
CA ARG A 577 -6.87 22.97 11.15
C ARG A 577 -6.72 22.95 9.62
N VAL A 578 -6.18 24.04 9.06
CA VAL A 578 -5.78 24.12 7.64
C VAL A 578 -4.38 24.70 7.48
N VAL A 579 -3.59 24.12 6.58
CA VAL A 579 -2.28 24.63 6.14
C VAL A 579 -2.33 24.92 4.64
N PHE A 580 -2.16 26.20 4.28
CA PHE A 580 -2.09 26.68 2.90
C PHE A 580 -0.62 26.74 2.46
N ILE A 581 -0.28 26.12 1.32
CA ILE A 581 1.10 26.06 0.81
C ILE A 581 1.12 26.66 -0.61
N GLY A 582 1.60 27.90 -0.74
CA GLY A 582 1.64 28.62 -2.02
C GLY A 582 0.26 28.85 -2.66
N THR A 583 -0.79 28.99 -1.86
CA THR A 583 -2.19 29.06 -2.33
C THR A 583 -2.54 30.43 -2.93
N PRO A 584 -3.01 30.53 -4.19
CA PRO A 584 -3.30 31.82 -4.83
C PRO A 584 -4.64 32.42 -4.35
N HIS A 585 -4.68 32.94 -3.12
CA HIS A 585 -5.91 33.51 -2.53
C HIS A 585 -6.43 34.76 -3.27
N GLN A 586 -5.57 35.47 -4.02
CA GLN A 586 -5.94 36.56 -4.92
C GLN A 586 -5.56 36.28 -6.39
N GLY A 587 -5.31 35.00 -6.72
CA GLY A 587 -5.07 34.55 -8.09
C GLY A 587 -3.60 34.61 -8.49
N SER A 588 -3.32 34.35 -9.76
CA SER A 588 -1.96 34.39 -10.33
C SER A 588 -1.94 35.09 -11.69
N SER A 589 -0.98 36.01 -11.88
CA SER A 589 -0.68 36.62 -13.19
C SER A 589 -0.29 35.58 -14.25
N TYR A 590 0.25 34.43 -13.84
CA TYR A 590 0.55 33.28 -14.71
C TYR A 590 -0.73 32.67 -15.30
N ALA A 591 -1.86 32.74 -14.58
CA ALA A 591 -3.17 32.30 -15.06
C ALA A 591 -3.84 33.29 -16.04
N CYS A 592 -3.47 34.57 -16.02
CA CYS A 592 -4.01 35.59 -16.95
C CYS A 592 -3.56 35.40 -18.41
N GLY A 593 -2.53 34.59 -18.66
CA GLY A 593 -1.93 34.42 -19.98
C GLY A 593 -2.85 33.70 -20.99
N LYS A 594 -2.59 33.90 -22.30
CA LYS A 594 -3.27 33.18 -23.41
C LYS A 594 -3.26 31.65 -23.24
N LEU A 595 -2.32 31.12 -22.46
CA LEU A 595 -2.16 29.71 -22.11
C LEU A 595 -3.35 29.18 -21.27
N GLY A 596 -3.86 29.96 -20.31
CA GLY A 596 -4.96 29.56 -19.42
C GLY A 596 -6.28 29.33 -20.15
N HIS A 597 -6.62 30.22 -21.10
CA HIS A 597 -7.78 30.05 -21.97
C HIS A 597 -7.68 28.82 -22.90
N VAL A 598 -6.47 28.39 -23.25
CA VAL A 598 -6.24 27.21 -24.11
C VAL A 598 -6.35 25.93 -23.30
N SER A 599 -5.78 25.87 -22.08
CA SER A 599 -5.94 24.71 -21.20
C SER A 599 -7.37 24.54 -20.69
N ALA A 600 -8.08 25.63 -20.41
CA ALA A 600 -9.50 25.60 -20.06
C ALA A 600 -10.42 25.10 -21.19
N ALA A 601 -9.97 25.14 -22.45
CA ALA A 601 -10.69 24.62 -23.61
C ALA A 601 -10.40 23.14 -23.93
N LEU A 602 -9.40 22.54 -23.25
CA LEU A 602 -9.09 21.10 -23.32
C LEU A 602 -9.85 20.27 -22.28
N VAL A 603 -10.56 20.94 -21.37
CA VAL A 603 -11.45 20.29 -20.40
C VAL A 603 -12.66 19.71 -21.12
N HIS A 604 -12.78 18.39 -21.12
CA HIS A 604 -14.03 17.73 -21.51
C HIS A 604 -14.99 17.76 -20.32
N GLN A 605 -16.10 18.49 -20.46
CA GLN A 605 -17.23 18.43 -19.52
C GLN A 605 -18.26 17.40 -20.03
N ASP A 606 -19.01 16.80 -19.12
CA ASP A 606 -20.13 15.92 -19.45
C ASP A 606 -21.10 16.64 -20.43
N PRO A 607 -21.40 16.07 -21.61
CA PRO A 607 -22.33 16.67 -22.57
C PRO A 607 -23.70 17.02 -21.98
N SER A 608 -24.18 16.26 -21.00
CA SER A 608 -25.43 16.54 -20.30
C SER A 608 -25.34 17.79 -19.41
N LEU A 609 -24.18 18.02 -18.78
CA LEU A 609 -23.91 19.23 -17.98
C LEU A 609 -23.78 20.47 -18.88
N ILE A 610 -23.16 20.32 -20.06
CA ILE A 610 -23.07 21.40 -21.06
C ILE A 610 -24.47 21.82 -21.53
N GLU A 611 -25.32 20.87 -21.90
CA GLU A 611 -26.68 21.17 -22.37
C GLU A 611 -27.58 21.72 -21.24
N ALA A 612 -27.44 21.20 -20.01
CA ALA A 612 -28.15 21.73 -18.84
C ALA A 612 -27.70 23.16 -18.50
N HIS A 613 -26.40 23.46 -18.61
CA HIS A 613 -25.87 24.82 -18.46
C HIS A 613 -26.42 25.76 -19.54
N LYS A 614 -26.44 25.33 -20.80
CA LYS A 614 -26.97 26.13 -21.90
C LYS A 614 -28.43 26.51 -21.67
N LYS A 615 -29.29 25.54 -21.30
CA LYS A 615 -30.70 25.80 -20.94
C LYS A 615 -30.85 26.77 -19.77
N LEU A 616 -30.03 26.62 -18.73
CA LEU A 616 -30.01 27.54 -17.59
C LEU A 616 -29.75 28.99 -18.02
N ILE A 617 -28.82 29.22 -18.96
CA ILE A 617 -28.52 30.57 -19.48
C ILE A 617 -29.60 31.06 -20.45
N GLU A 618 -30.12 30.21 -21.32
CA GLU A 618 -31.18 30.57 -22.30
C GLU A 618 -32.48 30.99 -21.60
N ASN A 619 -32.88 30.30 -20.53
CA ASN A 619 -34.04 30.65 -19.72
C ASN A 619 -33.81 31.90 -18.83
N ASN A 620 -32.55 32.21 -18.48
CA ASN A 620 -32.21 33.26 -17.50
C ASN A 620 -31.14 34.25 -18.03
N PRO A 621 -31.37 34.91 -19.19
CA PRO A 621 -30.31 35.62 -19.94
C PRO A 621 -29.70 36.82 -19.20
N ALA A 622 -30.41 37.39 -18.22
CA ALA A 622 -29.95 38.50 -17.39
C ALA A 622 -29.44 38.09 -16.00
N ALA A 623 -29.60 36.82 -15.60
CA ALA A 623 -29.38 36.41 -14.21
C ALA A 623 -27.90 36.24 -13.82
N PHE A 624 -27.02 35.91 -14.77
CA PHE A 624 -25.64 35.51 -14.48
C PHE A 624 -24.59 36.57 -14.84
N ARG A 625 -23.48 36.58 -14.10
CA ARG A 625 -22.27 37.38 -14.39
C ARG A 625 -21.38 36.66 -15.40
N LYS A 626 -20.37 37.37 -15.92
CA LYS A 626 -19.52 36.95 -17.06
C LYS A 626 -18.97 35.52 -16.92
N GLU A 627 -18.40 35.17 -15.77
CA GLU A 627 -17.82 33.83 -15.51
C GLU A 627 -18.82 32.67 -15.67
N MET A 628 -20.08 32.86 -15.25
CA MET A 628 -21.12 31.84 -15.35
C MET A 628 -21.85 31.83 -16.70
N ARG A 629 -21.61 32.78 -17.62
CA ARG A 629 -22.39 32.86 -18.88
C ARG A 629 -21.95 31.89 -19.96
N THR A 630 -20.74 31.34 -19.88
CA THR A 630 -20.15 30.53 -20.95
C THR A 630 -20.09 29.04 -20.64
N ARG A 631 -19.86 28.70 -19.37
CA ARG A 631 -19.88 27.36 -18.77
C ARG A 631 -19.79 27.51 -17.25
N PHE A 632 -19.93 26.42 -16.49
CA PHE A 632 -19.55 26.42 -15.09
C PHE A 632 -18.03 26.68 -14.95
N PRO A 633 -17.59 27.58 -14.03
CA PRO A 633 -16.18 27.84 -13.77
C PRO A 633 -15.42 26.59 -13.34
N THR A 634 -14.28 26.36 -13.97
CA THR A 634 -13.35 25.29 -13.62
C THR A 634 -12.20 25.87 -12.81
N SER A 635 -11.38 24.98 -12.26
CA SER A 635 -10.11 25.31 -11.61
C SER A 635 -9.29 26.41 -12.28
N PHE A 636 -9.20 26.37 -13.62
CA PHE A 636 -8.42 27.33 -14.42
C PHE A 636 -8.98 28.75 -14.41
N ASP A 637 -10.31 28.91 -14.33
CA ASP A 637 -10.92 30.24 -14.26
C ASP A 637 -10.76 30.83 -12.86
N VAL A 638 -10.94 30.00 -11.83
CA VAL A 638 -10.93 30.43 -10.43
C VAL A 638 -9.54 30.87 -9.96
N VAL A 639 -8.44 30.41 -10.57
CA VAL A 639 -7.09 30.92 -10.23
C VAL A 639 -6.72 32.23 -10.95
N ASN A 640 -7.59 32.77 -11.79
CA ASN A 640 -7.40 34.06 -12.45
C ASN A 640 -7.68 35.22 -11.46
N PRO A 641 -6.76 36.20 -11.28
CA PRO A 641 -6.98 37.42 -10.52
C PRO A 641 -8.24 38.20 -10.89
N ASP A 642 -8.68 38.13 -12.15
CA ASP A 642 -9.90 38.78 -12.64
C ASP A 642 -11.20 37.99 -12.31
N SER A 643 -11.12 36.87 -11.60
CA SER A 643 -12.29 36.05 -11.24
C SER A 643 -13.08 36.67 -10.09
N LEU A 644 -14.34 37.01 -10.36
CA LEU A 644 -15.31 37.43 -9.35
C LEU A 644 -15.59 36.29 -8.36
N LEU A 645 -15.62 35.03 -8.83
CA LEU A 645 -15.77 33.88 -7.92
C LEU A 645 -14.58 33.79 -6.94
N LEU A 646 -13.35 34.03 -7.40
CA LEU A 646 -12.18 34.08 -6.52
C LEU A 646 -12.26 35.25 -5.53
N GLU A 647 -12.67 36.44 -5.97
CA GLU A 647 -12.91 37.59 -5.09
C GLU A 647 -13.92 37.24 -3.99
N GLY A 648 -14.97 36.50 -4.34
CA GLY A 648 -15.95 35.95 -3.40
C GLY A 648 -15.32 34.97 -2.40
N ILE A 649 -14.52 34.02 -2.87
CA ILE A 649 -13.78 33.05 -2.03
C ILE A 649 -12.80 33.76 -1.10
N TYR A 650 -12.10 34.80 -1.57
CA TYR A 650 -11.18 35.60 -0.76
C TYR A 650 -11.92 36.30 0.39
N ARG A 651 -13.10 36.89 0.09
CA ARG A 651 -13.96 37.60 1.06
C ARG A 651 -14.60 36.72 2.13
N LEU A 652 -14.71 35.40 1.93
CA LEU A 652 -15.23 34.51 2.96
C LEU A 652 -14.36 34.59 4.24
N PRO A 653 -14.95 34.89 5.41
CA PRO A 653 -14.22 35.07 6.66
C PRO A 653 -13.67 33.74 7.16
N LEU A 654 -12.46 33.75 7.74
CA LEU A 654 -11.94 32.59 8.44
C LEU A 654 -12.69 32.39 9.78
N PRO A 655 -13.11 31.16 10.12
CA PRO A 655 -13.80 30.88 11.38
C PRO A 655 -12.80 30.99 12.55
N ARG A 656 -13.28 31.48 13.70
CA ARG A 656 -12.43 31.62 14.90
C ARG A 656 -12.04 30.27 15.55
N GLY A 657 -12.77 29.20 15.25
CA GLY A 657 -12.54 27.87 15.82
C GLY A 657 -11.47 27.04 15.11
N VAL A 658 -11.11 27.37 13.86
CA VAL A 658 -10.18 26.58 13.05
C VAL A 658 -8.81 27.26 13.01
N SER A 659 -7.76 26.53 13.38
CA SER A 659 -6.39 27.07 13.28
C SER A 659 -5.95 27.10 11.81
N THR A 660 -5.41 28.22 11.34
CA THR A 660 -5.00 28.37 9.92
C THR A 660 -3.55 28.83 9.80
N HIS A 661 -2.84 28.35 8.79
CA HIS A 661 -1.41 28.59 8.59
C HIS A 661 -1.10 28.80 7.11
N THR A 662 -0.11 29.65 6.81
CA THR A 662 0.34 29.91 5.44
C THR A 662 1.85 29.68 5.30
N ILE A 663 2.23 28.91 4.28
CA ILE A 663 3.60 28.69 3.84
C ILE A 663 3.76 29.34 2.46
N LEU A 664 4.49 30.45 2.42
CA LEU A 664 4.76 31.24 1.21
C LEU A 664 6.04 30.74 0.53
N GLY A 665 6.04 30.65 -0.80
CA GLY A 665 7.28 30.50 -1.56
C GLY A 665 7.78 31.85 -2.10
N ASN A 666 9.08 32.11 -2.00
CA ASN A 666 9.72 33.30 -2.58
C ASN A 666 10.97 33.00 -3.43
N GLY A 667 11.10 31.77 -3.94
CA GLY A 667 12.25 31.33 -4.75
C GLY A 667 12.32 31.88 -6.18
N TRP A 668 11.57 32.94 -6.48
CA TRP A 668 11.58 33.67 -7.73
C TRP A 668 11.18 35.14 -7.55
N TRP A 669 11.45 35.96 -8.56
CA TRP A 669 11.01 37.35 -8.61
C TRP A 669 10.45 37.67 -10.00
N THR A 670 9.28 38.31 -10.06
CA THR A 670 8.63 38.75 -11.30
C THR A 670 8.57 40.27 -11.36
N ILE A 671 8.69 40.83 -12.58
CA ILE A 671 8.64 42.28 -12.81
C ILE A 671 7.26 42.86 -12.45
N HIS A 672 6.19 42.07 -12.60
CA HIS A 672 4.82 42.51 -12.37
C HIS A 672 4.38 42.35 -10.91
N ASP A 673 4.78 41.27 -10.24
CA ASP A 673 4.22 40.88 -8.93
C ASP A 673 5.25 40.88 -7.78
N GLY A 674 6.53 41.12 -8.08
CA GLY A 674 7.60 41.16 -7.10
C GLY A 674 8.03 39.77 -6.62
N GLN A 675 8.09 39.55 -5.31
CA GLN A 675 8.47 38.25 -4.74
C GLN A 675 7.39 37.20 -5.03
N SER A 676 7.81 36.01 -5.48
CA SER A 676 6.92 34.94 -5.91
C SER A 676 7.61 33.59 -5.80
N ASP A 677 6.84 32.49 -5.81
CA ASP A 677 7.38 31.15 -6.04
C ASP A 677 7.56 30.81 -7.55
N GLY A 678 7.30 31.78 -8.42
CA GLY A 678 7.36 31.67 -9.88
C GLY A 678 6.01 31.39 -10.54
N VAL A 679 4.97 31.07 -9.75
CA VAL A 679 3.58 30.92 -10.23
C VAL A 679 2.66 31.83 -9.41
N VAL A 680 2.76 31.81 -8.08
CA VAL A 680 1.91 32.59 -7.18
C VAL A 680 2.73 33.73 -6.57
N PRO A 681 2.28 34.99 -6.66
CA PRO A 681 2.89 36.11 -5.96
C PRO A 681 2.77 35.97 -4.44
N VAL A 682 3.77 36.42 -3.69
CA VAL A 682 3.70 36.46 -2.21
C VAL A 682 2.50 37.29 -1.73
N SER A 683 2.17 38.38 -2.41
CA SER A 683 0.98 39.20 -2.13
C SER A 683 -0.33 38.41 -2.22
N SER A 684 -0.47 37.55 -3.24
CA SER A 684 -1.64 36.69 -3.46
C SER A 684 -1.68 35.47 -2.53
N ALA A 685 -0.50 34.95 -2.15
CA ALA A 685 -0.40 33.82 -1.24
C ALA A 685 -0.66 34.18 0.24
N ARG A 686 -0.66 35.47 0.58
CA ARG A 686 -1.01 35.97 1.91
C ARG A 686 -2.52 35.96 2.16
N LEU A 687 -2.91 35.53 3.35
CA LEU A 687 -4.31 35.55 3.81
C LEU A 687 -4.38 36.20 5.21
N PRO A 688 -5.10 37.32 5.39
CA PRO A 688 -5.27 37.92 6.71
C PRO A 688 -5.97 36.98 7.71
N GLY A 689 -5.53 36.99 8.96
CA GLY A 689 -6.14 36.21 10.05
C GLY A 689 -5.56 34.81 10.28
N VAL A 690 -4.53 34.39 9.53
CA VAL A 690 -3.81 33.14 9.82
C VAL A 690 -2.98 33.23 11.10
N GLN A 691 -2.83 32.10 11.80
CA GLN A 691 -2.11 31.99 13.06
C GLN A 691 -0.58 32.04 12.87
N THR A 692 -0.06 31.41 11.82
CA THR A 692 1.35 31.55 11.41
C THR A 692 1.47 31.77 9.91
N GLU A 693 2.42 32.62 9.53
CA GLU A 693 2.89 32.79 8.17
C GLU A 693 4.40 32.56 8.18
N ILE A 694 4.89 31.68 7.31
CA ILE A 694 6.33 31.51 7.06
C ILE A 694 6.63 31.70 5.57
N MET A 695 7.88 32.02 5.26
CA MET A 695 8.35 32.22 3.89
C MET A 695 9.57 31.35 3.62
N VAL A 696 9.52 30.60 2.51
CA VAL A 696 10.48 29.57 2.14
C VAL A 696 11.06 29.89 0.76
N ASN A 697 12.38 29.81 0.63
CA ASN A 697 13.11 30.11 -0.61
C ASN A 697 13.00 28.95 -1.63
N SER A 698 11.79 28.70 -2.12
CA SER A 698 11.46 27.60 -3.03
C SER A 698 10.54 28.05 -4.16
N LYS A 699 10.55 27.28 -5.25
CA LYS A 699 9.67 27.48 -6.41
C LYS A 699 8.37 26.69 -6.26
N HIS A 700 7.30 27.12 -6.92
CA HIS A 700 5.94 26.59 -6.73
C HIS A 700 5.84 25.06 -6.77
N THR A 701 6.48 24.44 -7.77
CA THR A 701 6.49 22.98 -8.02
C THR A 701 7.41 22.19 -7.08
N HIS A 702 8.19 22.88 -6.23
CA HIS A 702 9.09 22.30 -5.24
C HIS A 702 8.67 22.66 -3.81
N LEU A 703 7.80 23.66 -3.63
CA LEU A 703 7.41 24.20 -2.33
C LEU A 703 6.87 23.13 -1.37
N ASN A 704 6.04 22.19 -1.84
CA ASN A 704 5.45 21.12 -1.01
C ASN A 704 6.42 19.97 -0.66
N ARG A 705 7.63 19.97 -1.21
CA ARG A 705 8.74 19.03 -0.93
C ARG A 705 10.01 19.75 -0.48
N ASP A 706 9.92 21.03 -0.19
CA ASP A 706 11.02 21.82 0.37
C ASP A 706 11.19 21.47 1.84
N ALA A 707 12.43 21.23 2.29
CA ALA A 707 12.70 20.85 3.67
C ALA A 707 12.14 21.86 4.70
N GLY A 708 12.13 23.17 4.39
CA GLY A 708 11.53 24.18 5.25
C GLY A 708 10.01 24.04 5.37
N THR A 709 9.33 23.79 4.26
CA THR A 709 7.88 23.50 4.24
C THR A 709 7.56 22.22 4.99
N VAL A 710 8.31 21.14 4.74
CA VAL A 710 8.10 19.85 5.41
C VAL A 710 8.25 20.00 6.92
N CYS A 711 9.36 20.60 7.39
CA CYS A 711 9.58 20.87 8.81
C CYS A 711 8.46 21.71 9.46
N GLU A 712 7.95 22.74 8.78
CA GLU A 712 6.82 23.54 9.30
C GLU A 712 5.53 22.74 9.38
N VAL A 713 5.20 21.92 8.38
CA VAL A 713 4.01 21.05 8.43
C VAL A 713 4.11 20.08 9.60
N LEU A 714 5.25 19.40 9.79
CA LEU A 714 5.46 18.49 10.92
C LEU A 714 5.38 19.22 12.27
N ARG A 715 5.91 20.45 12.37
CA ARG A 715 5.79 21.31 13.56
C ARG A 715 4.34 21.69 13.84
N ILE A 716 3.57 22.05 12.82
CA ILE A 716 2.15 22.38 12.93
C ILE A 716 1.35 21.17 13.42
N LEU A 717 1.63 19.97 12.88
CA LEU A 717 1.01 18.72 13.33
C LEU A 717 1.34 18.43 14.80
N ARG A 718 2.60 18.50 15.23
CA ARG A 718 2.99 18.36 16.65
C ARG A 718 2.24 19.31 17.58
N VAL A 719 2.07 20.58 17.17
CA VAL A 719 1.28 21.59 17.93
C VAL A 719 -0.22 21.28 17.90
N HIS A 720 -0.71 20.53 16.92
CA HIS A 720 -2.11 20.14 16.84
C HIS A 720 -2.44 18.94 17.71
N GLY A 721 -1.66 17.86 17.63
CA GLY A 721 -1.91 16.60 18.34
C GLY A 721 -1.73 16.70 19.86
N THR A 722 -1.09 17.76 20.35
CA THR A 722 -0.97 18.09 21.78
C THR A 722 -2.21 18.79 22.35
N LYS A 723 -3.12 19.31 21.53
CA LYS A 723 -4.41 19.82 22.00
C LYS A 723 -5.37 18.64 22.19
N PRO A 724 -5.93 18.40 23.40
CA PRO A 724 -7.04 17.46 23.52
C PRO A 724 -8.22 17.95 22.70
N ALA A 725 -8.99 17.02 22.13
CA ALA A 725 -10.20 17.33 21.40
C ALA A 725 -11.22 18.07 22.30
N PHE A 726 -11.26 19.39 22.11
CA PHE A 726 -11.94 20.41 22.91
C PHE A 726 -11.38 20.68 24.32
N ALA A 727 -10.57 21.74 24.39
CA ALA A 727 -10.64 22.73 25.46
C ALA A 727 -11.24 24.02 24.86
N GLY A 728 -12.57 24.05 24.77
CA GLY A 728 -13.36 25.12 24.14
C GLY A 728 -14.84 24.80 24.18
#